data_AF-A0A8S1XPD5-F1
#
_entry.id   AF-A0A8S1XPD5-F1
#
_cell.length_a   1.000
_cell.length_b   1.000
_cell.length_c   1.000
_cell.angle_alpha   90.00
_cell.angle_beta   90.00
_cell.angle_gamma   90.00
#
_symmetry.space_group_name_H-M   'P 1'
#
loop_
_entity.id
_entity.type
_entity.pdbx_description
1 polymer ?
#
loop_
_entity_poly.entity_id
_entity_poly.type
_entity_poly.pdbx_seq_one_letter_code
_entity_poly.pdbx_strand_id
1 'polypeptide(L)'
;MSKYRPQRNNESRTNQSQKQDSQLMESDSQQQPKSPQFTQEQNTLPRSTYRTPDARVNHFDGTSNEEIYKKKINELQRQNDDLREKYLQVSSENQVIIQEQREEIEQYQNEVNILKEQLMQKEIEMKQIYELNQSLKQEISDWEDGFDKLEQDYNNKLKIEDESQKILAEVQLLNEENQNLQDELQEKDKLFNQCKQQLQSVQLDLNQLQQDSQYSQELLNQKDREIYELQQQLERDKELLKKQQEFSNKQDLLTKEIQKLNQQLKQLQKENQDLKNEKQLISSELQENRANPEYLTKINLLGQEVERLNNTLALKSREINDYKAQITRMQKEIQNLRMNEFKLQDMNMTLDNLINQYNKLKDDNQILKQQMAQKQIKVNSELDKKIQLLQQECEKLSQQLNSSKKENDYLREQLNAQQQFEDANRLLKQQVDKQQMQIKQLENERQSLMQEYQLLSNSYNNQKFNYSQLLQEQQENNDSVFQLKSEIQRLQKIMQDTVEKSHANNNLQEIVNQQQKELEAANRQIPLLKQTIQKLKNELDITKEFITENKIEQQQQPFIQQDSKLIDKLQKYEIRFPQLVEEIERLNKILTERNEEILIYKKNSFQQDQVLEKVSAYEGEIERLRQTILLKQQTIDSLQQQKENPGVQDLIFKLQDENRRLTNLVSVRNNEIAELKFKISEYEQKQKLLGDSNSGKYELQNLMLNQEIDQLNQKLLEAKNEISLLKLTKNDKFNEERGKVLTQELDKQIRINKDNEKELMSLRSKFAEVVDAERKLIDCKCLLVLLYNEIERLNQEKEYDNLLV
;
A
#
# COMPACT_ATOMS: atom_id res chain seq x y z
N MET A 1 26.60 38.01 9.23
CA MET A 1 26.58 38.46 10.63
C MET A 1 26.86 37.27 11.54
N SER A 2 27.88 37.40 12.40
CA SER A 2 28.25 36.55 13.55
C SER A 2 27.02 36.24 14.44
N LYS A 3 26.86 35.13 15.17
CA LYS A 3 27.78 34.13 15.75
C LYS A 3 26.95 32.92 16.24
N TYR A 4 27.67 31.84 16.58
CA TYR A 4 27.32 30.70 17.44
C TYR A 4 26.89 29.37 16.78
N ARG A 5 27.89 28.51 16.60
CA ARG A 5 27.85 27.07 16.94
C ARG A 5 29.31 26.58 17.21
N PRO A 6 29.53 25.36 17.71
CA PRO A 6 29.95 25.09 19.09
C PRO A 6 31.39 24.52 19.17
N GLN A 7 31.94 24.42 20.39
CA GLN A 7 33.16 23.65 20.65
C GLN A 7 32.90 22.58 21.70
N ARG A 8 33.11 21.31 21.30
CA ARG A 8 33.64 20.25 22.15
C ARG A 8 35.17 20.25 21.99
N ASN A 9 35.90 20.04 23.07
CA ASN A 9 37.02 19.09 23.06
C ASN A 9 37.41 18.66 24.49
N ASN A 10 37.83 17.40 24.53
CA ASN A 10 38.19 16.56 25.66
C ASN A 10 39.69 16.70 26.05
N GLU A 11 39.98 16.29 27.30
CA GLU A 11 41.18 15.54 27.74
C GLU A 11 42.54 16.27 27.79
N SER A 12 43.48 16.06 28.73
CA SER A 12 43.68 15.07 29.81
C SER A 12 44.95 15.44 30.63
N ARG A 13 45.16 14.72 31.75
CA ARG A 13 46.42 14.37 32.46
C ARG A 13 46.83 15.18 33.71
N THR A 14 47.29 14.62 34.85
CA THR A 14 47.37 13.27 35.49
C THR A 14 48.22 13.42 36.78
N ASN A 15 47.89 12.70 37.87
CA ASN A 15 48.77 11.86 38.74
C ASN A 15 48.27 11.81 40.21
N GLN A 16 47.83 10.63 40.69
CA GLN A 16 48.52 9.64 41.57
C GLN A 16 48.49 10.03 43.06
N SER A 17 48.01 9.22 44.02
CA SER A 17 48.49 7.87 44.38
C SER A 17 47.57 7.09 45.36
N GLN A 18 47.58 5.74 45.23
CA GLN A 18 47.43 4.64 46.23
C GLN A 18 46.09 4.47 47.00
N LYS A 19 45.25 3.43 46.81
CA LYS A 19 45.31 1.95 47.04
C LYS A 19 45.48 1.46 48.49
N GLN A 20 44.44 0.81 49.02
CA GLN A 20 44.35 -0.43 49.86
C GLN A 20 42.85 -0.58 50.24
N ASP A 21 42.05 -1.58 49.86
CA ASP A 21 42.03 -3.05 50.00
C ASP A 21 42.02 -3.63 51.43
N SER A 22 40.96 -4.42 51.68
CA SER A 22 40.82 -5.56 52.64
C SER A 22 40.56 -5.18 54.11
N GLN A 23 39.84 -5.93 54.97
CA GLN A 23 39.15 -7.22 54.91
C GLN A 23 38.36 -7.43 56.23
N LEU A 24 37.41 -8.36 56.19
CA LEU A 24 36.79 -9.14 57.28
C LEU A 24 37.63 -9.44 58.54
N MET A 25 36.96 -9.52 59.70
CA MET A 25 37.07 -10.51 60.81
C MET A 25 35.87 -10.26 61.77
N GLU A 26 34.87 -11.12 61.93
CA GLU A 26 34.79 -12.36 62.75
C GLU A 26 35.07 -12.23 64.26
N SER A 27 33.97 -12.39 65.02
CA SER A 27 33.73 -13.16 66.26
C SER A 27 34.77 -13.25 67.40
N ASP A 28 34.19 -13.14 68.62
CA ASP A 28 34.35 -14.03 69.79
C ASP A 28 34.65 -13.38 71.15
N SER A 29 34.06 -14.03 72.16
CA SER A 29 34.40 -14.03 73.60
C SER A 29 33.66 -12.99 74.46
N GLN A 30 32.58 -13.36 75.14
CA GLN A 30 32.58 -13.98 76.48
C GLN A 30 33.24 -13.12 77.57
N GLN A 31 32.46 -12.68 78.57
CA GLN A 31 32.60 -13.10 79.97
C GLN A 31 31.62 -12.33 80.88
N GLN A 32 30.77 -13.08 81.60
CA GLN A 32 30.19 -12.65 82.89
C GLN A 32 31.33 -12.32 83.88
N PRO A 33 31.07 -11.49 84.90
CA PRO A 33 30.87 -12.07 86.23
C PRO A 33 29.73 -11.40 87.02
N LYS A 34 28.81 -12.18 87.60
CA LYS A 34 28.79 -12.70 88.98
C LYS A 34 28.30 -11.70 90.02
N SER A 35 27.04 -11.91 90.43
CA SER A 35 26.65 -11.87 91.83
C SER A 35 27.62 -12.69 92.70
N PRO A 36 27.89 -12.27 93.93
CA PRO A 36 28.10 -13.18 95.04
C PRO A 36 26.88 -13.15 95.97
N GLN A 37 26.43 -14.35 96.31
CA GLN A 37 25.45 -14.67 97.33
C GLN A 37 26.16 -15.59 98.33
N PHE A 38 25.87 -15.42 99.63
CA PHE A 38 26.27 -16.28 100.77
C PHE A 38 27.78 -16.31 101.10
N THR A 39 28.25 -16.36 102.36
CA THR A 39 27.88 -17.18 103.52
C THR A 39 28.25 -16.43 104.82
N GLN A 40 27.36 -16.34 105.80
CA GLN A 40 27.23 -17.22 106.99
C GLN A 40 28.35 -17.09 108.05
N GLU A 41 27.87 -16.72 109.26
CA GLU A 41 28.19 -17.31 110.56
C GLU A 41 29.62 -17.22 111.11
N GLN A 42 29.75 -16.63 112.30
CA GLN A 42 30.16 -17.34 113.52
C GLN A 42 30.13 -16.34 114.71
N ASN A 43 29.29 -16.62 115.71
CA ASN A 43 29.68 -17.09 117.05
C ASN A 43 30.47 -16.02 117.85
N THR A 44 30.10 -15.56 119.05
CA THR A 44 29.70 -16.33 120.23
C THR A 44 29.42 -15.36 121.41
N LEU A 45 28.41 -15.70 122.21
CA LEU A 45 28.27 -15.39 123.66
C LEU A 45 29.58 -15.72 124.42
N PRO A 46 29.92 -15.16 125.61
CA PRO A 46 29.10 -15.42 126.81
C PRO A 46 29.13 -14.40 127.98
N ARG A 47 28.21 -14.67 128.90
CA ARG A 47 28.19 -14.28 130.33
C ARG A 47 29.53 -14.46 131.06
N SER A 48 29.72 -13.65 132.10
CA SER A 48 30.35 -14.01 133.38
C SER A 48 29.75 -13.07 134.45
N THR A 49 28.65 -13.39 135.14
CA THR A 49 28.55 -14.13 136.42
C THR A 49 29.81 -14.16 137.29
N TYR A 50 29.81 -13.37 138.37
CA TYR A 50 30.30 -13.81 139.68
C TYR A 50 29.23 -13.50 140.75
N ARG A 51 28.66 -14.56 141.32
CA ARG A 51 27.88 -14.54 142.55
C ARG A 51 28.47 -15.66 143.43
N THR A 52 28.96 -15.30 144.64
CA THR A 52 29.11 -16.14 145.87
C THR A 52 30.07 -17.34 145.83
N PRO A 53 30.48 -18.04 146.94
CA PRO A 53 30.22 -17.88 148.40
C PRO A 53 31.43 -18.09 149.38
N ASP A 54 31.22 -17.70 150.64
CA ASP A 54 31.59 -18.31 151.95
C ASP A 54 32.92 -19.02 152.25
N ALA A 55 33.54 -18.61 153.38
CA ALA A 55 33.83 -19.45 154.55
C ALA A 55 34.15 -18.52 155.76
N ARG A 56 33.31 -18.48 156.82
CA ARG A 56 33.47 -19.19 158.12
C ARG A 56 34.85 -19.06 158.79
N VAL A 57 35.05 -18.93 160.11
CA VAL A 57 34.29 -18.64 161.35
C VAL A 57 35.35 -18.67 162.52
N ASN A 58 35.01 -18.14 163.71
CA ASN A 58 35.65 -18.25 165.06
C ASN A 58 36.58 -17.09 165.51
N HIS A 59 36.24 -16.28 166.54
CA HIS A 59 36.27 -16.52 168.02
C HIS A 59 37.72 -16.64 168.56
N PHE A 60 38.17 -16.03 169.67
CA PHE A 60 37.62 -15.28 170.81
C PHE A 60 38.79 -14.54 171.53
N ASP A 61 38.49 -13.49 172.31
CA ASP A 61 39.23 -12.88 173.43
C ASP A 61 40.68 -12.29 173.33
N GLY A 62 40.76 -10.97 173.60
CA GLY A 62 41.41 -10.42 174.81
C GLY A 62 42.93 -10.28 174.87
N THR A 63 43.46 -9.05 174.70
CA THR A 63 44.04 -8.19 175.77
C THR A 63 45.08 -7.14 175.27
N SER A 64 44.94 -5.92 175.83
CA SER A 64 45.91 -4.82 176.03
C SER A 64 46.38 -3.95 174.83
N ASN A 65 45.93 -2.68 174.86
CA ASN A 65 45.99 -1.65 173.79
C ASN A 65 47.08 -0.59 174.02
N GLU A 66 48.27 -0.70 173.40
CA GLU A 66 49.10 0.50 173.18
C GLU A 66 50.10 0.43 172.00
N GLU A 67 50.54 -0.75 171.54
CA GLU A 67 51.55 -0.84 170.46
C GLU A 67 51.00 -0.85 169.02
N ILE A 68 49.68 -0.97 168.83
CA ILE A 68 49.05 -1.13 167.49
C ILE A 68 48.93 0.18 166.70
N TYR A 69 48.85 1.33 167.38
CA TYR A 69 48.56 2.61 166.72
C TYR A 69 49.73 3.17 165.90
N LYS A 70 50.99 2.89 166.26
CA LYS A 70 52.16 3.41 165.51
C LYS A 70 52.42 2.68 164.18
N LYS A 71 52.15 1.37 164.10
CA LYS A 71 52.29 0.62 162.83
C LYS A 71 51.21 1.00 161.81
N LYS A 72 49.99 1.30 162.27
CA LYS A 72 48.86 1.68 161.43
C LYS A 72 49.07 3.04 160.71
N ILE A 73 49.75 4.00 161.36
CA ILE A 73 49.97 5.34 160.81
C ILE A 73 50.96 5.32 159.63
N ASN A 74 52.09 4.62 159.76
CA ASN A 74 53.09 4.54 158.67
C ASN A 74 52.57 3.79 157.43
N GLU A 75 51.67 2.82 157.63
CA GLU A 75 51.05 2.06 156.54
C GLU A 75 50.00 2.90 155.80
N LEU A 76 49.24 3.73 156.52
CA LEU A 76 48.31 4.70 155.91
C LEU A 76 49.04 5.83 155.16
N GLN A 77 50.21 6.28 155.63
CA GLN A 77 50.99 7.31 154.95
C GLN A 77 51.50 6.82 153.58
N ARG A 78 52.06 5.60 153.53
CA ARG A 78 52.47 4.96 152.26
C ARG A 78 51.32 4.73 151.30
N GLN A 79 50.15 4.32 151.80
CA GLN A 79 48.96 4.16 150.97
C GLN A 79 48.47 5.50 150.38
N ASN A 80 48.64 6.61 151.10
CA ASN A 80 48.22 7.94 150.64
C ASN A 80 49.15 8.53 149.58
N ASP A 81 50.47 8.30 149.71
CA ASP A 81 51.45 8.70 148.70
C ASP A 81 51.28 7.87 147.40
N ASP A 82 51.05 6.55 147.51
CA ASP A 82 50.77 5.66 146.37
C ASP A 82 49.44 6.02 145.67
N LEU A 83 48.43 6.47 146.42
CA LEU A 83 47.17 6.98 145.86
C LEU A 83 47.34 8.33 145.16
N ARG A 84 48.18 9.23 145.69
CA ARG A 84 48.49 10.51 145.03
C ARG A 84 49.23 10.31 143.73
N GLU A 85 50.19 9.38 143.68
CA GLU A 85 50.95 9.05 142.48
C GLU A 85 50.04 8.40 141.42
N LYS A 86 49.18 7.45 141.84
CA LYS A 86 48.13 6.89 140.97
C LYS A 86 47.13 7.93 140.47
N TYR A 87 46.74 8.91 141.28
CA TYR A 87 45.83 9.98 140.86
C TYR A 87 46.49 10.93 139.85
N LEU A 88 47.77 11.25 140.05
CA LEU A 88 48.53 12.07 139.10
C LEU A 88 48.70 11.35 137.76
N GLN A 89 48.98 10.04 137.80
CA GLN A 89 49.11 9.21 136.61
C GLN A 89 47.77 9.09 135.86
N VAL A 90 46.67 8.76 136.53
CA VAL A 90 45.32 8.72 135.92
C VAL A 90 44.88 10.09 135.40
N SER A 91 45.24 11.18 136.07
CA SER A 91 44.96 12.54 135.58
C SER A 91 45.76 12.88 134.32
N SER A 92 47.01 12.41 134.21
CA SER A 92 47.82 12.59 133.00
C SER A 92 47.33 11.72 131.84
N GLU A 93 46.96 10.47 132.11
CA GLU A 93 46.38 9.55 131.13
C GLU A 93 45.03 10.06 130.62
N ASN A 94 44.17 10.59 131.51
CA ASN A 94 42.92 11.24 131.11
C ASN A 94 43.16 12.51 130.27
N GLN A 95 44.21 13.29 130.53
CA GLN A 95 44.54 14.44 129.68
C GLN A 95 44.98 14.02 128.28
N VAL A 96 45.77 12.94 128.16
CA VAL A 96 46.17 12.38 126.86
C VAL A 96 44.95 11.86 126.10
N ILE A 97 44.06 11.10 126.75
CA ILE A 97 42.84 10.59 126.12
C ILE A 97 41.93 11.74 125.64
N ILE A 98 41.79 12.80 126.44
CA ILE A 98 41.02 13.99 126.05
C ILE A 98 41.68 14.73 124.87
N GLN A 99 43.01 14.75 124.79
CA GLN A 99 43.75 15.35 123.68
C GLN A 99 43.57 14.52 122.39
N GLU A 100 43.72 13.20 122.47
CA GLU A 100 43.49 12.27 121.35
C GLU A 100 42.04 12.35 120.84
N GLN A 101 41.05 12.38 121.73
CA GLN A 101 39.64 12.56 121.34
C GLN A 101 39.38 13.93 120.70
N ARG A 102 40.09 15.00 121.10
CA ARG A 102 39.98 16.32 120.45
C ARG A 102 40.56 16.30 119.04
N GLU A 103 41.72 15.68 118.86
CA GLU A 103 42.35 15.52 117.54
C GLU A 103 41.48 14.66 116.61
N GLU A 104 40.86 13.60 117.13
CA GLU A 104 39.94 12.75 116.37
C GLU A 104 38.67 13.51 115.95
N ILE A 105 38.08 14.31 116.87
CA ILE A 105 36.94 15.18 116.56
C ILE A 105 37.32 16.23 115.51
N GLU A 106 38.51 16.81 115.58
CA GLU A 106 39.01 17.79 114.61
C GLU A 106 39.24 17.16 113.23
N GLN A 107 39.75 15.92 113.17
CA GLN A 107 39.85 15.15 111.93
C GLN A 107 38.47 14.86 111.33
N TYR A 108 37.50 14.39 112.11
CA TYR A 108 36.13 14.18 111.62
C TYR A 108 35.46 15.48 111.17
N GLN A 109 35.72 16.61 111.85
CA GLN A 109 35.21 17.92 111.42
C GLN A 109 35.81 18.35 110.07
N ASN A 110 37.11 18.13 109.86
CA ASN A 110 37.75 18.41 108.57
C ASN A 110 37.20 17.50 107.47
N GLU A 111 37.02 16.20 107.74
CA GLU A 111 36.44 15.26 106.77
C GLU A 111 34.99 15.63 106.41
N VAL A 112 34.17 16.02 107.40
CA VAL A 112 32.81 16.53 107.17
C VAL A 112 32.81 17.80 106.32
N ASN A 113 33.77 18.69 106.50
CA ASN A 113 33.89 19.91 105.68
C ASN A 113 34.27 19.59 104.23
N ILE A 114 35.23 18.67 104.03
CA ILE A 114 35.61 18.19 102.69
C ILE A 114 34.41 17.53 101.99
N LEU A 115 33.65 16.69 102.69
CA LEU A 115 32.45 16.05 102.13
C LEU A 115 31.35 17.05 101.80
N LYS A 116 31.18 18.12 102.58
CA LYS A 116 30.25 19.21 102.26
C LYS A 116 30.66 19.97 101.01
N GLU A 117 31.94 20.27 100.84
CA GLU A 117 32.45 20.90 99.61
C GLU A 117 32.26 19.99 98.40
N GLN A 118 32.54 18.69 98.52
CA GLN A 118 32.31 17.72 97.45
C GLN A 118 30.82 17.60 97.08
N LEU A 119 29.92 17.62 98.07
CA LEU A 119 28.47 17.61 97.85
C LEU A 119 28.03 18.87 97.11
N MET A 120 28.49 20.05 97.55
CA MET A 120 28.18 21.33 96.91
C MET A 120 28.69 21.37 95.47
N GLN A 121 29.90 20.84 95.21
CA GLN A 121 30.45 20.74 93.87
C GLN A 121 29.62 19.79 92.98
N LYS A 122 29.15 18.66 93.52
CA LYS A 122 28.27 17.74 92.80
C LYS A 122 26.90 18.33 92.50
N GLU A 123 26.35 19.17 93.37
CA GLU A 123 25.12 19.91 93.11
C GLU A 123 25.28 20.94 91.98
N ILE A 124 26.44 21.61 91.90
CA ILE A 124 26.76 22.52 90.80
C ILE A 124 26.88 21.76 89.47
N GLU A 125 27.62 20.66 89.45
CA GLU A 125 27.74 19.79 88.27
C GLU A 125 26.38 19.28 87.81
N MET A 126 25.51 18.89 88.75
CA MET A 126 24.16 18.40 88.43
C MET A 126 23.28 19.49 87.80
N LYS A 127 23.39 20.75 88.27
CA LYS A 127 22.71 21.90 87.65
C LYS A 127 23.22 22.19 86.24
N GLN A 128 24.54 22.15 86.04
CA GLN A 128 25.13 22.34 84.71
C GLN A 128 24.70 21.26 83.72
N ILE A 129 24.65 20.00 84.15
CA ILE A 129 24.14 18.89 83.34
C ILE A 129 22.66 19.09 83.00
N TYR A 130 21.86 19.58 83.95
CA TYR A 130 20.44 19.87 83.71
C TYR A 130 20.24 20.98 82.66
N GLU A 131 20.99 22.08 82.78
CA GLU A 131 20.95 23.19 81.82
C GLU A 131 21.42 22.74 80.42
N LEU A 132 22.49 21.95 80.35
CA LEU A 132 22.98 21.39 79.09
C LEU A 132 21.95 20.47 78.43
N ASN A 133 21.29 19.62 79.20
CA ASN A 133 20.23 18.75 78.69
C ASN A 133 19.02 19.54 78.16
N GLN A 134 18.67 20.67 78.78
CA GLN A 134 17.60 21.53 78.26
C GLN A 134 18.02 22.21 76.95
N SER A 135 19.27 22.69 76.86
CA SER A 135 19.82 23.27 75.63
C SER A 135 19.83 22.25 74.49
N LEU A 136 20.28 21.02 74.73
CA LEU A 136 20.30 19.96 73.72
C LEU A 136 18.91 19.54 73.28
N LYS A 137 17.93 19.51 74.20
CA LYS A 137 16.53 19.25 73.83
C LYS A 137 15.96 20.33 72.91
N GLN A 138 16.27 21.60 73.19
CA GLN A 138 15.85 22.69 72.33
C GLN A 138 16.51 22.58 70.95
N GLU A 139 17.80 22.28 70.91
CA GLU A 139 18.53 22.13 69.64
C GLU A 139 17.96 20.98 68.81
N ILE A 140 17.67 19.81 69.42
CA ILE A 140 17.01 18.69 68.75
C ILE A 140 15.64 19.10 68.19
N SER A 141 14.84 19.82 68.97
CA SER A 141 13.53 20.33 68.51
C SER A 141 13.68 21.27 67.31
N ASP A 142 14.68 22.15 67.32
CA ASP A 142 14.95 23.08 66.22
C ASP A 142 15.44 22.33 64.95
N TRP A 143 16.21 21.25 65.11
CA TRP A 143 16.62 20.37 64.02
C TRP A 143 15.44 19.57 63.44
N GLU A 144 14.54 19.06 64.28
CA GLU A 144 13.32 18.37 63.85
C GLU A 144 12.41 19.31 63.03
N ASP A 145 12.15 20.52 63.54
CA ASP A 145 11.41 21.57 62.82
C ASP A 145 12.08 21.97 61.50
N GLY A 146 13.42 21.99 61.47
CA GLY A 146 14.22 22.25 60.28
C GLY A 146 14.10 21.12 59.25
N PHE A 147 14.06 19.87 59.70
CA PHE A 147 13.92 18.69 58.85
C PHE A 147 12.52 18.60 58.24
N ASP A 148 11.48 18.84 59.02
CA ASP A 148 10.09 18.86 58.55
C ASP A 148 9.87 19.93 57.47
N LYS A 149 10.46 21.12 57.63
CA LYS A 149 10.44 22.17 56.59
C LYS A 149 11.19 21.76 55.33
N LEU A 150 12.34 21.10 55.47
CA LEU A 150 13.13 20.63 54.33
C LEU A 150 12.39 19.52 53.56
N GLU A 151 11.73 18.61 54.27
CA GLU A 151 10.90 17.55 53.68
C GLU A 151 9.69 18.15 52.96
N GLN A 152 9.05 19.16 53.56
CA GLN A 152 7.96 19.89 52.92
C GLN A 152 8.41 20.65 51.67
N ASP A 153 9.59 21.30 51.69
CA ASP A 153 10.19 21.96 50.53
C ASP A 153 10.60 20.98 49.43
N TYR A 154 11.11 19.80 49.81
CA TYR A 154 11.44 18.72 48.89
C TYR A 154 10.17 18.18 48.20
N ASN A 155 9.10 17.93 48.96
CA ASN A 155 7.81 17.49 48.43
C ASN A 155 7.13 18.56 47.56
N ASN A 156 7.29 19.84 47.90
CA ASN A 156 6.82 20.94 47.05
C ASN A 156 7.64 21.08 45.75
N LYS A 157 8.94 20.79 45.77
CA LYS A 157 9.77 20.73 44.55
C LYS A 157 9.50 19.48 43.71
N LEU A 158 8.94 18.41 44.27
CA LEU A 158 8.48 17.25 43.49
C LEU A 158 7.29 17.61 42.55
N LYS A 159 6.58 18.72 42.79
CA LYS A 159 5.56 19.27 41.86
C LYS A 159 6.12 19.78 40.53
N ILE A 160 7.45 19.73 40.32
CA ILE A 160 8.08 19.89 39.00
C ILE A 160 7.57 18.82 38.01
N GLU A 161 6.97 17.72 38.48
CA GLU A 161 6.33 16.72 37.64
C GLU A 161 5.13 17.30 36.84
N ASP A 162 4.38 18.25 37.41
CA ASP A 162 3.27 18.94 36.71
C ASP A 162 3.78 19.95 35.66
N GLU A 163 4.87 20.65 35.94
CA GLU A 163 5.53 21.53 34.97
C GLU A 163 6.19 20.72 33.85
N SER A 164 6.80 19.58 34.18
CA SER A 164 7.35 18.65 33.19
C SER A 164 6.26 18.06 32.30
N GLN A 165 5.08 17.73 32.84
CA GLN A 165 3.95 17.26 32.04
C GLN A 165 3.37 18.37 31.15
N LYS A 166 3.29 19.61 31.63
CA LYS A 166 2.90 20.77 30.80
C LYS A 166 3.87 21.02 29.65
N ILE A 167 5.18 21.01 29.93
CA ILE A 167 6.22 21.16 28.91
C ILE A 167 6.13 20.01 27.89
N LEU A 168 5.88 18.78 28.35
CA LEU A 168 5.73 17.63 27.45
C LEU A 168 4.50 17.78 26.53
N ALA A 169 3.37 18.26 27.06
CA ALA A 169 2.17 18.52 26.27
C ALA A 169 2.37 19.67 25.27
N GLU A 170 3.09 20.72 25.65
CA GLU A 170 3.43 21.85 24.78
C GLU A 170 4.39 21.42 23.65
N VAL A 171 5.37 20.56 23.96
CA VAL A 171 6.25 19.94 22.95
C VAL A 171 5.48 19.03 21.99
N GLN A 172 4.46 18.30 22.47
CA GLN A 172 3.61 17.49 21.59
C GLN A 172 2.79 18.37 20.64
N LEU A 173 2.17 19.43 21.14
CA LEU A 173 1.43 20.39 20.31
C LEU A 173 2.32 21.06 19.26
N LEU A 174 3.54 21.46 19.64
CA LEU A 174 4.51 22.03 18.70
C LEU A 174 4.99 21.01 17.65
N ASN A 175 5.09 19.72 18.01
CA ASN A 175 5.40 18.67 17.04
C ASN A 175 4.25 18.42 16.07
N GLU A 176 3.00 18.42 16.54
CA GLU A 176 1.82 18.33 15.68
C GLU A 176 1.72 19.54 14.74
N GLU A 177 1.99 20.75 15.24
CA GLU A 177 2.01 21.97 14.44
C GLU A 177 3.15 21.94 13.39
N ASN A 178 4.35 21.50 13.76
CA ASN A 178 5.45 21.31 12.81
C ASN A 178 5.12 20.27 11.74
N GLN A 179 4.45 19.18 12.11
CA GLN A 179 4.02 18.17 11.14
C GLN A 179 2.99 18.75 10.16
N ASN A 180 2.01 19.49 10.66
CA ASN A 180 1.02 20.17 9.82
C ASN A 180 1.67 21.20 8.88
N LEU A 181 2.61 22.00 9.37
CA LEU A 181 3.36 22.96 8.55
C LEU A 181 4.23 22.26 7.49
N GLN A 182 4.79 21.10 7.82
CA GLN A 182 5.57 20.31 6.88
C GLN A 182 4.70 19.68 5.80
N ASP A 183 3.50 19.24 6.13
CA ASP A 183 2.50 18.75 5.18
C ASP A 183 2.01 19.88 4.27
N GLU A 184 1.71 21.07 4.82
CA GLU A 184 1.38 22.27 4.03
C GLU A 184 2.52 22.66 3.09
N LEU A 185 3.77 22.63 3.55
CA LEU A 185 4.93 22.94 2.72
C LEU A 185 5.05 21.96 1.54
N GLN A 186 4.88 20.66 1.79
CA GLN A 186 4.88 19.65 0.73
C GLN A 186 3.73 19.85 -0.27
N GLU A 187 2.55 20.24 0.20
CA GLU A 187 1.42 20.54 -0.66
C GLU A 187 1.68 21.79 -1.51
N LYS A 188 2.26 22.85 -0.92
CA LYS A 188 2.69 24.06 -1.65
C LYS A 188 3.77 23.74 -2.69
N ASP A 189 4.73 22.87 -2.39
CA ASP A 189 5.74 22.43 -3.35
C ASP A 189 5.13 21.63 -4.51
N LYS A 190 4.15 20.76 -4.23
CA LYS A 190 3.40 20.06 -5.30
C LYS A 190 2.67 21.06 -6.20
N LEU A 191 1.95 22.02 -5.62
CA LEU A 191 1.24 23.06 -6.36
C LEU A 191 2.20 23.95 -7.16
N PHE A 192 3.34 24.34 -6.58
CA PHE A 192 4.36 25.11 -7.28
C PHE A 192 4.91 24.36 -8.50
N ASN A 193 5.21 23.07 -8.35
CA ASN A 193 5.68 22.25 -9.46
C ASN A 193 4.62 22.05 -10.55
N GLN A 194 3.34 21.88 -10.17
CA GLN A 194 2.23 21.85 -11.13
C GLN A 194 2.12 23.18 -11.89
N CYS A 195 2.20 24.30 -11.18
CA CYS A 195 2.11 25.63 -11.79
C CYS A 195 3.31 25.89 -12.73
N LYS A 196 4.51 25.43 -12.36
CA LYS A 196 5.72 25.49 -13.20
C LYS A 196 5.56 24.65 -14.48
N GLN A 197 4.99 23.45 -14.40
CA GLN A 197 4.71 22.62 -15.57
C GLN A 197 3.65 23.25 -16.48
N GLN A 198 2.58 23.79 -15.90
CA GLN A 198 1.55 24.52 -16.66
C GLN A 198 2.15 25.74 -17.38
N LEU A 199 3.04 26.50 -16.71
CA LEU A 199 3.72 27.63 -17.32
C LEU A 199 4.59 27.20 -18.52
N GLN A 200 5.31 26.07 -18.40
CA GLN A 200 6.07 25.51 -19.53
C GLN A 200 5.17 25.09 -20.70
N SER A 201 4.02 24.47 -20.42
CA SER A 201 3.03 24.12 -21.44
C SER A 201 2.53 25.36 -22.17
N VAL A 202 2.11 26.39 -21.42
CA VAL A 202 1.63 27.65 -22.00
C VAL A 202 2.72 28.35 -22.82
N GLN A 203 3.98 28.27 -22.38
CA GLN A 203 5.11 28.81 -23.15
C GLN A 203 5.29 28.10 -24.49
N LEU A 204 5.12 26.78 -24.53
CA LEU A 204 5.16 26.00 -25.78
C LEU A 204 4.00 26.37 -26.69
N ASP A 205 2.78 26.46 -26.15
CA ASP A 205 1.59 26.85 -26.89
C ASP A 205 1.74 28.27 -27.48
N LEU A 206 2.30 29.20 -26.70
CA LEU A 206 2.57 30.58 -27.15
C LEU A 206 3.57 30.62 -28.31
N ASN A 207 4.65 29.83 -28.22
CA ASN A 207 5.64 29.72 -29.29
C ASN A 207 5.04 29.12 -30.57
N GLN A 208 4.18 28.10 -30.42
CA GLN A 208 3.47 27.50 -31.54
C GLN A 208 2.52 28.49 -32.21
N LEU A 209 1.72 29.21 -31.41
CA LEU A 209 0.83 30.27 -31.90
C LEU A 209 1.58 31.40 -32.62
N GLN A 210 2.79 31.76 -32.17
CA GLN A 210 3.63 32.72 -32.87
C GLN A 210 4.10 32.19 -34.24
N GLN A 211 4.48 30.92 -34.33
CA GLN A 211 4.83 30.31 -35.62
C GLN A 211 3.62 30.24 -36.56
N ASP A 212 2.46 29.82 -36.06
CA ASP A 212 1.23 29.75 -36.85
C ASP A 212 0.78 31.14 -37.35
N SER A 213 0.97 32.18 -36.52
CA SER A 213 0.71 33.57 -36.90
C SER A 213 1.67 34.05 -37.99
N GLN A 214 2.97 33.72 -37.89
CA GLN A 214 3.95 34.05 -38.93
C GLN A 214 3.62 33.35 -40.25
N TYR A 215 3.29 32.06 -40.20
CA TYR A 215 2.88 31.29 -41.37
C TYR A 215 1.61 31.87 -42.02
N SER A 216 0.62 32.24 -41.22
CA SER A 216 -0.62 32.87 -41.71
C SER A 216 -0.33 34.23 -42.38
N GLN A 217 0.61 35.01 -41.85
CA GLN A 217 1.02 36.28 -42.45
C GLN A 217 1.74 36.07 -43.79
N GLU A 218 2.59 35.05 -43.91
CA GLU A 218 3.23 34.69 -45.18
C GLU A 218 2.22 34.22 -46.23
N LEU A 219 1.24 33.41 -45.82
CA LEU A 219 0.17 32.96 -46.70
C LEU A 219 -0.70 34.13 -47.17
N LEU A 220 -1.04 35.06 -46.27
CA LEU A 220 -1.75 36.28 -46.61
C LEU A 220 -0.98 37.11 -47.65
N ASN A 221 0.32 37.31 -47.42
CA ASN A 221 1.19 38.02 -48.35
C ASN A 221 1.27 37.33 -49.73
N GLN A 222 1.25 36.00 -49.79
CA GLN A 222 1.17 35.26 -51.06
C GLN A 222 -0.16 35.50 -51.75
N LYS A 223 -1.28 35.46 -51.01
CA LYS A 223 -2.61 35.72 -51.58
C LYS A 223 -2.79 37.15 -52.05
N ASP A 224 -2.21 38.13 -51.36
CA ASP A 224 -2.21 39.52 -51.82
C ASP A 224 -1.43 39.69 -53.13
N ARG A 225 -0.31 38.97 -53.32
CA ARG A 225 0.41 38.93 -54.59
C ARG A 225 -0.42 38.30 -55.71
N GLU A 226 -1.07 37.17 -55.43
CA GLU A 226 -1.93 36.48 -56.39
C GLU A 226 -3.13 37.36 -56.80
N ILE A 227 -3.76 38.05 -55.84
CA ILE A 227 -4.82 39.02 -56.11
C ILE A 227 -4.30 40.16 -56.99
N TYR A 228 -3.12 40.69 -56.71
CA TYR A 228 -2.52 41.76 -57.51
C TYR A 228 -2.26 41.33 -58.97
N GLU A 229 -1.76 40.12 -59.18
CA GLU A 229 -1.54 39.54 -60.51
C GLU A 229 -2.86 39.33 -61.26
N LEU A 230 -3.89 38.81 -60.59
CA LEU A 230 -5.22 38.63 -61.16
C LEU A 230 -5.87 39.97 -61.52
N GLN A 231 -5.71 41.00 -60.69
CA GLN A 231 -6.18 42.35 -60.99
C GLN A 231 -5.51 42.93 -62.23
N GLN A 232 -4.20 42.75 -62.39
CA GLN A 232 -3.52 43.15 -63.62
C GLN A 232 -4.05 42.41 -64.85
N GLN A 233 -4.27 41.10 -64.73
CA GLN A 233 -4.80 40.31 -65.83
C GLN A 233 -6.21 40.79 -66.23
N LEU A 234 -7.07 41.06 -65.25
CA LEU A 234 -8.42 41.55 -65.47
C LEU A 234 -8.43 42.92 -66.17
N GLU A 235 -7.46 43.78 -65.88
CA GLU A 235 -7.35 45.07 -66.55
C GLU A 235 -6.89 44.92 -68.02
N ARG A 236 -6.00 43.97 -68.31
CA ARG A 236 -5.64 43.62 -69.72
C ARG A 236 -6.85 43.10 -70.48
N ASP A 237 -7.67 42.25 -69.84
CA ASP A 237 -8.86 41.68 -70.46
C ASP A 237 -9.92 42.74 -70.77
N LYS A 238 -10.12 43.73 -69.88
CA LYS A 238 -10.96 44.90 -70.16
C LYS A 238 -10.47 45.69 -71.36
N GLU A 239 -9.16 45.88 -71.48
CA GLU A 239 -8.56 46.61 -72.60
C GLU A 239 -8.76 45.87 -73.93
N LEU A 240 -8.63 44.54 -73.90
CA LEU A 240 -8.95 43.64 -75.02
C LEU A 240 -10.43 43.73 -75.42
N LEU A 241 -11.34 43.75 -74.44
CA LEU A 241 -12.78 43.87 -74.67
C LEU A 241 -13.12 45.21 -75.34
N LYS A 242 -12.50 46.32 -74.90
CA LYS A 242 -12.66 47.63 -75.56
C LYS A 242 -12.22 47.58 -77.01
N LYS A 243 -11.06 46.99 -77.31
CA LYS A 243 -10.58 46.81 -78.69
C LYS A 243 -11.52 45.94 -79.52
N GLN A 244 -12.07 44.87 -78.94
CA GLN A 244 -13.05 44.04 -79.62
C GLN A 244 -14.33 44.81 -79.96
N GLN A 245 -14.80 45.66 -79.03
CA GLN A 245 -15.95 46.52 -79.24
C GLN A 245 -15.69 47.58 -80.33
N GLU A 246 -14.49 48.17 -80.37
CA GLU A 246 -14.05 49.07 -81.45
C GLU A 246 -14.05 48.36 -82.81
N PHE A 247 -13.56 47.12 -82.88
CA PHE A 247 -13.60 46.33 -84.11
C PHE A 247 -15.03 46.00 -84.54
N SER A 248 -15.91 45.65 -83.60
CA SER A 248 -17.33 45.42 -83.88
C SER A 248 -17.99 46.68 -84.46
N ASN A 249 -17.77 47.83 -83.85
CA ASN A 249 -18.30 49.11 -84.34
C ASN A 249 -17.77 49.44 -85.75
N LYS A 250 -16.48 49.17 -86.01
CA LYS A 250 -15.87 49.36 -87.33
C LYS A 250 -16.47 48.41 -88.37
N GLN A 251 -16.72 47.15 -87.99
CA GLN A 251 -17.38 46.18 -88.86
C GLN A 251 -18.81 46.59 -89.20
N ASP A 252 -19.56 47.13 -88.24
CA ASP A 252 -20.92 47.65 -88.48
C ASP A 252 -20.92 48.85 -89.43
N LEU A 253 -19.97 49.77 -89.27
CA LEU A 253 -19.80 50.91 -90.18
C LEU A 253 -19.48 50.44 -91.61
N LEU A 254 -18.53 49.51 -91.75
CA LEU A 254 -18.18 48.93 -93.05
C LEU A 254 -19.36 48.16 -93.66
N THR A 255 -20.16 47.47 -92.85
CA THR A 255 -21.36 46.76 -93.32
C THR A 255 -22.41 47.73 -93.84
N LYS A 256 -22.64 48.84 -93.14
CA LYS A 256 -23.54 49.93 -93.60
C LYS A 256 -23.02 50.56 -94.90
N GLU A 257 -21.72 50.75 -95.02
CA GLU A 257 -21.10 51.29 -96.23
C GLU A 257 -21.21 50.33 -97.42
N ILE A 258 -20.99 49.03 -97.20
CA ILE A 258 -21.24 47.98 -98.20
C ILE A 258 -22.71 47.95 -98.63
N GLN A 259 -23.65 48.09 -97.69
CA GLN A 259 -25.08 48.16 -98.03
C GLN A 259 -25.40 49.39 -98.88
N LYS A 260 -24.86 50.56 -98.55
CA LYS A 260 -25.02 51.80 -99.33
C LYS A 260 -24.42 51.64 -100.72
N LEU A 261 -23.21 51.10 -100.83
CA LEU A 261 -22.54 50.82 -102.10
C LEU A 261 -23.33 49.81 -102.93
N ASN A 262 -23.88 48.76 -102.32
CA ASN A 262 -24.72 47.78 -103.01
C ASN A 262 -26.05 48.37 -103.50
N GLN A 263 -26.65 49.31 -102.75
CA GLN A 263 -27.82 50.05 -103.21
C GLN A 263 -27.47 50.95 -104.40
N GLN A 264 -26.33 51.67 -104.33
CA GLN A 264 -25.81 52.45 -105.45
C GLN A 264 -25.51 51.56 -106.66
N LEU A 265 -24.95 50.37 -106.44
CA LEU A 265 -24.63 49.41 -107.50
C LEU A 265 -25.90 48.83 -108.13
N LYS A 266 -26.95 48.54 -107.35
CA LYS A 266 -28.27 48.18 -107.87
C LYS A 266 -28.91 49.31 -108.68
N GLN A 267 -28.75 50.55 -108.23
CA GLN A 267 -29.26 51.72 -108.93
C GLN A 267 -28.51 51.93 -110.25
N LEU A 268 -27.18 51.87 -110.24
CA LEU A 268 -26.32 51.90 -111.42
C LEU A 268 -26.52 50.68 -112.35
N GLN A 269 -26.91 49.52 -111.83
CA GLN A 269 -27.29 48.36 -112.63
C GLN A 269 -28.62 48.56 -113.31
N LYS A 270 -29.61 49.14 -112.63
CA LYS A 270 -30.90 49.51 -113.22
C LYS A 270 -30.71 50.59 -114.28
N GLU A 271 -29.92 51.61 -113.97
CA GLU A 271 -29.53 52.66 -114.91
C GLU A 271 -28.72 52.10 -116.07
N ASN A 272 -27.82 51.12 -115.86
CA ASN A 272 -27.18 50.38 -116.95
C ASN A 272 -28.16 49.54 -117.75
N GLN A 273 -29.20 48.97 -117.14
CA GLN A 273 -30.21 48.19 -117.84
C GLN A 273 -31.07 49.12 -118.72
N ASP A 274 -31.44 50.29 -118.20
CA ASP A 274 -32.18 51.33 -118.91
C ASP A 274 -31.33 51.92 -120.03
N LEU A 275 -30.06 52.25 -119.76
CA LEU A 275 -29.07 52.64 -120.76
C LEU A 275 -28.75 51.51 -121.74
N LYS A 276 -28.88 50.23 -121.35
CA LYS A 276 -28.70 49.09 -122.25
C LYS A 276 -29.89 48.93 -123.18
N ASN A 277 -31.11 49.19 -122.72
CA ASN A 277 -32.32 49.23 -123.53
C ASN A 277 -32.30 50.44 -124.48
N GLU A 278 -31.86 51.60 -123.99
CA GLU A 278 -31.64 52.82 -124.77
C GLU A 278 -30.48 52.63 -125.75
N LYS A 279 -29.40 51.97 -125.35
CA LYS A 279 -28.32 51.51 -126.23
C LYS A 279 -28.80 50.46 -127.22
N GLN A 280 -29.80 49.64 -126.94
CA GLN A 280 -30.35 48.69 -127.92
C GLN A 280 -31.17 49.42 -128.99
N LEU A 281 -31.85 50.51 -128.60
CA LEU A 281 -32.53 51.44 -129.50
C LEU A 281 -31.51 52.22 -130.36
N ILE A 282 -30.49 52.79 -129.71
CA ILE A 282 -29.41 53.55 -130.34
C ILE A 282 -28.44 52.66 -131.13
N SER A 283 -28.24 51.37 -130.78
CA SER A 283 -27.41 50.42 -131.54
C SER A 283 -28.11 49.91 -132.80
N SER A 284 -29.42 50.14 -132.92
CA SER A 284 -30.16 49.99 -134.18
C SER A 284 -29.93 51.21 -135.10
N GLU A 285 -29.60 52.38 -134.54
CA GLU A 285 -29.29 53.62 -135.29
C GLU A 285 -27.77 53.86 -135.49
N LEU A 286 -26.91 53.34 -134.63
CA LEU A 286 -25.45 53.42 -134.69
C LEU A 286 -24.81 52.18 -135.32
N GLN A 287 -25.56 51.48 -136.18
CA GLN A 287 -25.01 50.55 -137.17
C GLN A 287 -24.54 51.30 -138.44
N GLU A 288 -24.24 52.61 -138.33
CA GLU A 288 -23.74 53.43 -139.45
C GLU A 288 -22.52 54.31 -139.11
N ASN A 289 -21.67 53.99 -138.12
CA ASN A 289 -20.26 54.45 -138.19
C ASN A 289 -19.30 53.79 -137.21
N ARG A 290 -18.07 53.54 -137.69
CA ARG A 290 -17.02 52.74 -137.05
C ARG A 290 -15.97 53.58 -136.29
N ALA A 291 -15.40 52.92 -135.29
CA ALA A 291 -14.03 53.03 -134.71
C ALA A 291 -13.79 54.05 -133.58
N ASN A 292 -13.40 53.57 -132.38
CA ASN A 292 -12.81 54.40 -131.30
C ASN A 292 -11.89 53.56 -130.36
N PRO A 293 -10.86 54.16 -129.72
CA PRO A 293 -9.75 53.50 -129.01
C PRO A 293 -10.02 53.16 -127.52
N GLU A 294 -11.28 53.11 -127.09
CA GLU A 294 -11.68 52.85 -125.69
C GLU A 294 -11.30 51.45 -125.16
N TYR A 295 -11.03 50.50 -126.06
CA TYR A 295 -10.66 49.14 -125.68
C TYR A 295 -9.32 49.05 -124.95
N LEU A 296 -8.36 49.92 -125.26
CA LEU A 296 -7.05 49.92 -124.61
C LEU A 296 -7.12 50.42 -123.17
N THR A 297 -7.90 51.48 -122.92
CA THR A 297 -8.16 52.01 -121.58
C THR A 297 -8.93 51.00 -120.73
N LYS A 298 -9.88 50.27 -121.34
CA LYS A 298 -10.65 49.23 -120.66
C LYS A 298 -9.80 48.02 -120.28
N ILE A 299 -8.87 47.62 -121.14
CA ILE A 299 -7.92 46.53 -120.83
C ILE A 299 -7.00 46.91 -119.67
N ASN A 300 -6.48 48.14 -119.63
CA ASN A 300 -5.62 48.60 -118.54
C ASN A 300 -6.36 48.69 -117.20
N LEU A 301 -7.59 49.21 -117.18
CA LEU A 301 -8.41 49.26 -115.95
C LEU A 301 -8.79 47.86 -115.45
N LEU A 302 -9.10 46.93 -116.37
CA LEU A 302 -9.37 45.54 -116.01
C LEU A 302 -8.11 44.83 -115.49
N GLY A 303 -6.93 45.11 -116.05
CA GLY A 303 -5.65 44.57 -115.56
C GLY A 303 -5.35 45.01 -114.12
N GLN A 304 -5.52 46.29 -113.82
CA GLN A 304 -5.34 46.83 -112.46
C GLN A 304 -6.35 46.25 -111.47
N GLU A 305 -7.60 46.04 -111.90
CA GLU A 305 -8.62 45.45 -111.03
C GLU A 305 -8.35 43.96 -110.75
N VAL A 306 -7.85 43.21 -111.74
CA VAL A 306 -7.40 41.82 -111.53
C VAL A 306 -6.25 41.75 -110.53
N GLU A 307 -5.29 42.67 -110.61
CA GLU A 307 -4.17 42.72 -109.67
C GLU A 307 -4.63 43.07 -108.24
N ARG A 308 -5.53 44.05 -108.09
CA ARG A 308 -6.14 44.41 -106.80
C ARG A 308 -6.92 43.25 -106.19
N LEU A 309 -7.72 42.54 -106.99
CA LEU A 309 -8.49 41.39 -106.56
C LEU A 309 -7.58 40.23 -106.15
N ASN A 310 -6.49 39.97 -106.88
CA ASN A 310 -5.51 38.94 -106.52
C ASN A 310 -4.81 39.25 -105.18
N ASN A 311 -4.45 40.51 -104.93
CA ASN A 311 -3.89 40.92 -103.65
C ASN A 311 -4.90 40.77 -102.49
N THR A 312 -6.18 41.09 -102.74
CA THR A 312 -7.25 40.89 -101.76
C THR A 312 -7.47 39.41 -101.46
N LEU A 313 -7.45 38.56 -102.50
CA LEU A 313 -7.56 37.11 -102.37
C LEU A 313 -6.41 36.56 -101.50
N ALA A 314 -5.17 37.00 -101.75
CA ALA A 314 -4.01 36.57 -100.99
C ALA A 314 -4.10 36.94 -99.49
N LEU A 315 -4.60 38.14 -99.16
CA LEU A 315 -4.85 38.55 -97.78
C LEU A 315 -5.95 37.69 -97.12
N LYS A 316 -7.06 37.44 -97.83
CA LYS A 316 -8.13 36.57 -97.33
C LYS A 316 -7.68 35.12 -97.16
N SER A 317 -6.81 34.61 -98.03
CA SER A 317 -6.19 33.30 -97.85
C SER A 317 -5.30 33.22 -96.60
N ARG A 318 -4.58 34.30 -96.25
CA ARG A 318 -3.81 34.36 -94.99
C ARG A 318 -4.72 34.37 -93.77
N GLU A 319 -5.75 35.22 -93.75
CA GLU A 319 -6.74 35.26 -92.66
C GLU A 319 -7.39 33.87 -92.43
N ILE A 320 -7.75 33.16 -93.51
CA ILE A 320 -8.30 31.79 -93.42
C ILE A 320 -7.30 30.83 -92.77
N ASN A 321 -6.02 30.93 -93.10
CA ASN A 321 -5.00 30.07 -92.51
C ASN A 321 -4.77 30.39 -91.02
N ASP A 322 -4.82 31.66 -90.64
CA ASP A 322 -4.72 32.07 -89.24
C ASP A 322 -5.92 31.57 -88.43
N TYR A 323 -7.14 31.68 -88.97
CA TYR A 323 -8.34 31.11 -88.33
C TYR A 323 -8.27 29.59 -88.23
N LYS A 324 -7.76 28.89 -89.25
CA LYS A 324 -7.53 27.44 -89.16
C LYS A 324 -6.56 27.09 -88.03
N ALA A 325 -5.46 27.83 -87.91
CA ALA A 325 -4.50 27.62 -86.83
C ALA A 325 -5.12 27.88 -85.44
N GLN A 326 -5.95 28.92 -85.31
CA GLN A 326 -6.68 29.22 -84.08
C GLN A 326 -7.67 28.11 -83.71
N ILE A 327 -8.44 27.61 -84.68
CA ILE A 327 -9.36 26.47 -84.50
C ILE A 327 -8.59 25.23 -84.02
N THR A 328 -7.44 24.92 -84.62
CA THR A 328 -6.63 23.77 -84.18
C THR A 328 -6.12 23.95 -82.74
N ARG A 329 -5.73 25.16 -82.32
CA ARG A 329 -5.33 25.42 -80.93
C ARG A 329 -6.50 25.22 -79.96
N MET A 330 -7.66 25.80 -80.27
CA MET A 330 -8.87 25.63 -79.47
C MET A 330 -9.31 24.16 -79.38
N GLN A 331 -9.19 23.39 -80.46
CA GLN A 331 -9.50 21.95 -80.44
C GLN A 331 -8.58 21.17 -79.49
N LYS A 332 -7.28 21.49 -79.47
CA LYS A 332 -6.33 20.90 -78.51
C LYS A 332 -6.67 21.28 -77.08
N GLU A 333 -7.07 22.53 -76.85
CA GLU A 333 -7.47 23.01 -75.53
C GLU A 333 -8.74 22.31 -75.02
N ILE A 334 -9.75 22.14 -75.88
CA ILE A 334 -10.96 21.35 -75.57
C ILE A 334 -10.59 19.91 -75.22
N GLN A 335 -9.65 19.29 -75.95
CA GLN A 335 -9.20 17.94 -75.66
C GLN A 335 -8.49 17.84 -74.29
N ASN A 336 -7.66 18.83 -73.95
CA ASN A 336 -7.02 18.90 -72.63
C ASN A 336 -8.03 19.09 -71.50
N LEU A 337 -9.04 19.95 -71.70
CA LEU A 337 -10.11 20.17 -70.72
C LEU A 337 -10.92 18.90 -70.48
N ARG A 338 -11.27 18.14 -71.53
CA ARG A 338 -11.93 16.83 -71.40
C ARG A 338 -11.08 15.82 -70.64
N MET A 339 -9.76 15.81 -70.86
CA MET A 339 -8.84 14.95 -70.11
C MET A 339 -8.80 15.32 -68.62
N ASN A 340 -8.82 16.62 -68.32
CA ASN A 340 -8.86 17.11 -66.93
C ASN A 340 -10.20 16.80 -66.25
N GLU A 341 -11.31 16.89 -66.97
CA GLU A 341 -12.64 16.48 -66.49
C GLU A 341 -12.67 14.99 -66.09
N PHE A 342 -12.08 14.12 -66.92
CA PHE A 342 -11.96 12.69 -66.59
C PHE A 342 -11.11 12.45 -65.32
N LYS A 343 -9.99 13.18 -65.17
CA LYS A 343 -9.16 13.10 -63.95
C LYS A 343 -9.90 13.60 -62.71
N LEU A 344 -10.67 14.68 -62.83
CA LEU A 344 -11.50 15.19 -61.73
C LEU A 344 -12.58 14.18 -61.34
N GLN A 345 -13.18 13.50 -62.31
CA GLN A 345 -14.15 12.45 -62.05
C GLN A 345 -13.52 11.28 -61.25
N ASP A 346 -12.31 10.85 -61.61
CA ASP A 346 -11.58 9.80 -60.89
C ASP A 346 -11.17 10.22 -59.47
N MET A 347 -10.74 11.48 -59.31
CA MET A 347 -10.48 12.07 -58.00
C MET A 347 -11.75 12.13 -57.14
N ASN A 348 -12.90 12.49 -57.72
CA ASN A 348 -14.18 12.52 -57.00
C ASN A 348 -14.62 11.12 -56.56
N MET A 349 -14.48 10.09 -57.40
CA MET A 349 -14.75 8.70 -56.99
C MET A 349 -13.82 8.27 -55.84
N THR A 350 -12.56 8.68 -55.89
CA THR A 350 -11.59 8.40 -54.82
C THR A 350 -12.00 9.10 -53.52
N LEU A 351 -12.43 10.35 -53.60
CA LEU A 351 -12.94 11.11 -52.46
C LEU A 351 -14.18 10.46 -51.85
N ASP A 352 -15.15 10.03 -52.66
CA ASP A 352 -16.35 9.33 -52.19
C ASP A 352 -15.99 8.02 -51.48
N ASN A 353 -15.03 7.27 -51.99
CA ASN A 353 -14.50 6.07 -51.33
C ASN A 353 -13.86 6.39 -49.98
N LEU A 354 -13.08 7.46 -49.89
CA LEU A 354 -12.48 7.95 -48.64
C LEU A 354 -13.55 8.39 -47.63
N ILE A 355 -14.58 9.11 -48.07
CA ILE A 355 -15.71 9.51 -47.23
C ILE A 355 -16.43 8.28 -46.67
N ASN A 356 -16.68 7.26 -47.51
CA ASN A 356 -17.30 6.01 -47.08
C ASN A 356 -16.43 5.24 -46.07
N GLN A 357 -15.11 5.18 -46.28
CA GLN A 357 -14.18 4.58 -45.32
C GLN A 357 -14.17 5.34 -43.99
N TYR A 358 -14.16 6.67 -44.03
CA TYR A 358 -14.22 7.52 -42.83
C TYR A 358 -15.50 7.27 -42.04
N ASN A 359 -16.66 7.22 -42.70
CA ASN A 359 -17.94 6.97 -42.04
C ASN A 359 -17.97 5.57 -41.41
N LYS A 360 -17.47 4.54 -42.10
CA LYS A 360 -17.35 3.19 -41.54
C LYS A 360 -16.45 3.17 -40.30
N LEU A 361 -15.28 3.81 -40.35
CA LEU A 361 -14.37 3.89 -39.21
C LEU A 361 -14.97 4.68 -38.04
N LYS A 362 -15.77 5.71 -38.32
CA LYS A 362 -16.50 6.48 -37.32
C LYS A 362 -17.53 5.60 -36.60
N ASP A 363 -18.29 4.80 -37.33
CA ASP A 363 -19.28 3.88 -36.78
C ASP A 363 -18.60 2.76 -35.97
N ASP A 364 -17.53 2.17 -36.49
CA ASP A 364 -16.72 1.17 -35.78
C ASP A 364 -16.15 1.74 -34.47
N ASN A 365 -15.69 3.00 -34.47
CA ASN A 365 -15.20 3.69 -33.28
C ASN A 365 -16.32 3.90 -32.24
N GLN A 366 -17.54 4.25 -32.67
CA GLN A 366 -18.69 4.36 -31.77
C GLN A 366 -19.05 3.01 -31.15
N ILE A 367 -19.06 1.93 -31.93
CA ILE A 367 -19.31 0.57 -31.45
C ILE A 367 -18.24 0.17 -30.41
N LEU A 368 -16.96 0.42 -30.70
CA LEU A 368 -15.86 0.13 -29.78
C LEU A 368 -16.00 0.92 -28.46
N LYS A 369 -16.37 2.20 -28.52
CA LYS A 369 -16.63 3.01 -27.31
C LYS A 369 -17.77 2.42 -26.48
N GLN A 370 -18.87 1.99 -27.12
CA GLN A 370 -19.98 1.34 -26.41
C GLN A 370 -19.55 0.01 -25.78
N GLN A 371 -18.78 -0.81 -26.50
CA GLN A 371 -18.26 -2.08 -25.97
C GLN A 371 -17.31 -1.88 -24.78
N MET A 372 -16.43 -0.88 -24.85
CA MET A 372 -15.53 -0.51 -23.75
C MET A 372 -16.31 -0.05 -22.52
N ALA A 373 -17.31 0.81 -22.70
CA ALA A 373 -18.19 1.25 -21.62
C ALA A 373 -18.93 0.06 -20.96
N GLN A 374 -19.48 -0.86 -21.77
CA GLN A 374 -20.14 -2.07 -21.25
C GLN A 374 -19.17 -2.99 -20.50
N LYS A 375 -17.95 -3.19 -21.01
CA LYS A 375 -16.91 -3.96 -20.29
C LYS A 375 -16.55 -3.30 -18.97
N GLN A 376 -16.41 -1.98 -18.93
CA GLN A 376 -16.11 -1.25 -17.70
C GLN A 376 -17.22 -1.44 -16.66
N ILE A 377 -18.50 -1.35 -17.06
CA ILE A 377 -19.64 -1.60 -16.16
C ILE A 377 -19.60 -3.02 -15.59
N LYS A 378 -19.29 -4.03 -16.42
CA LYS A 378 -19.17 -5.43 -15.95
C LYS A 378 -18.04 -5.60 -14.94
N VAL A 379 -16.86 -5.08 -15.25
CA VAL A 379 -15.69 -5.15 -14.36
C VAL A 379 -15.98 -4.48 -13.02
N ASN A 380 -16.59 -3.28 -13.04
CA ASN A 380 -16.97 -2.58 -11.81
C ASN A 380 -17.97 -3.40 -11.00
N SER A 381 -18.99 -3.99 -11.64
CA SER A 381 -19.97 -4.84 -10.95
C SER A 381 -19.34 -6.09 -10.31
N GLU A 382 -18.35 -6.71 -10.98
CA GLU A 382 -17.61 -7.85 -10.42
C GLU A 382 -16.72 -7.44 -9.24
N LEU A 383 -16.06 -6.29 -9.35
CA LEU A 383 -15.26 -5.72 -8.26
C LEU A 383 -16.13 -5.39 -7.04
N ASP A 384 -17.29 -4.76 -7.24
CA ASP A 384 -18.23 -4.43 -6.17
C ASP A 384 -18.71 -5.70 -5.45
N LYS A 385 -19.04 -6.77 -6.20
CA LYS A 385 -19.38 -8.07 -5.60
C LYS A 385 -18.23 -8.65 -4.78
N LYS A 386 -17.00 -8.53 -5.28
CA LYS A 386 -15.81 -9.03 -4.58
C LYS A 386 -15.54 -8.22 -3.31
N ILE A 387 -15.71 -6.91 -3.36
CA ILE A 387 -15.62 -6.01 -2.20
C ILE A 387 -16.68 -6.39 -1.15
N GLN A 388 -17.93 -6.62 -1.56
CA GLN A 388 -18.99 -7.05 -0.64
C GLN A 388 -18.68 -8.39 0.03
N LEU A 389 -18.16 -9.37 -0.73
CA LEU A 389 -17.76 -10.66 -0.16
C LEU A 389 -16.62 -10.52 0.85
N LEU A 390 -15.61 -9.70 0.53
CA LEU A 390 -14.50 -9.43 1.45
C LEU A 390 -14.96 -8.68 2.70
N GLN A 391 -15.90 -7.75 2.58
CA GLN A 391 -16.49 -7.06 3.72
C GLN A 391 -17.24 -8.04 4.65
N GLN A 392 -18.05 -8.93 4.08
CA GLN A 392 -18.73 -9.99 4.86
C GLN A 392 -17.74 -10.94 5.54
N GLU A 393 -16.63 -11.27 4.88
CA GLU A 393 -15.58 -12.10 5.47
C GLU A 393 -14.86 -11.40 6.62
N CYS A 394 -14.56 -10.10 6.48
CA CYS A 394 -14.00 -9.29 7.56
C CYS A 394 -14.94 -9.21 8.77
N GLU A 395 -16.25 -9.06 8.53
CA GLU A 395 -17.26 -9.07 9.61
C GLU A 395 -17.29 -10.42 10.34
N LYS A 396 -17.26 -11.54 9.60
CA LYS A 396 -17.20 -12.89 10.20
C LYS A 396 -15.94 -13.09 11.04
N LEU A 397 -14.78 -12.69 10.52
CA LEU A 397 -13.51 -12.77 11.25
C LEU A 397 -13.52 -11.90 12.50
N SER A 398 -14.11 -10.70 12.42
CA SER A 398 -14.29 -9.82 13.58
C SER A 398 -15.20 -10.44 14.65
N GLN A 399 -16.29 -11.09 14.25
CA GLN A 399 -17.17 -11.83 15.16
C GLN A 399 -16.47 -13.04 15.81
N GLN A 400 -15.67 -13.79 15.04
CA GLN A 400 -14.85 -14.89 15.57
C GLN A 400 -13.82 -14.37 16.57
N LEU A 401 -13.10 -13.29 16.23
CA LEU A 401 -12.12 -12.67 17.13
C LEU A 401 -12.75 -12.23 18.45
N ASN A 402 -13.94 -11.62 18.39
CA ASN A 402 -14.67 -11.21 19.60
C ASN A 402 -15.11 -12.42 20.44
N SER A 403 -15.52 -13.52 19.80
CA SER A 403 -15.84 -14.77 20.50
C SER A 403 -14.61 -15.37 21.18
N SER A 404 -13.47 -15.44 20.48
CA SER A 404 -12.20 -15.91 21.06
C SER A 404 -11.65 -15.00 22.15
N LYS A 405 -11.89 -13.67 22.09
CA LYS A 405 -11.56 -12.76 23.19
C LYS A 405 -12.37 -13.10 24.44
N LYS A 406 -13.69 -13.29 24.31
CA LYS A 406 -14.56 -13.69 25.43
C LYS A 406 -14.12 -15.02 26.04
N GLU A 407 -13.73 -15.99 25.21
CA GLU A 407 -13.19 -17.26 25.68
C GLU A 407 -11.86 -17.07 26.43
N ASN A 408 -10.96 -16.22 25.93
CA ASN A 408 -9.72 -15.87 26.64
C ASN A 408 -9.97 -15.16 27.97
N ASP A 409 -10.94 -14.23 28.02
CA ASP A 409 -11.31 -13.53 29.25
C ASP A 409 -11.84 -14.54 30.29
N TYR A 410 -12.68 -15.49 29.85
CA TYR A 410 -13.17 -16.58 30.69
C TYR A 410 -12.03 -17.49 31.20
N LEU A 411 -11.08 -17.87 30.34
CA LEU A 411 -9.92 -18.66 30.73
C LEU A 411 -9.00 -17.91 31.70
N ARG A 412 -8.80 -16.60 31.52
CA ARG A 412 -8.07 -15.74 32.47
C ARG A 412 -8.74 -15.70 33.83
N GLU A 413 -10.07 -15.63 33.86
CA GLU A 413 -10.85 -15.65 35.10
C GLU A 413 -10.73 -17.01 35.82
N GLN A 414 -10.77 -18.12 35.07
CA GLN A 414 -10.49 -19.46 35.64
C GLN A 414 -9.06 -19.59 36.18
N LEU A 415 -8.06 -19.07 35.46
CA LEU A 415 -6.67 -19.12 35.89
C LEU A 415 -6.46 -18.32 37.20
N ASN A 416 -7.07 -17.14 37.31
CA ASN A 416 -7.05 -16.34 38.53
C ASN A 416 -7.71 -17.08 39.71
N ALA A 417 -8.80 -17.80 39.48
CA ALA A 417 -9.42 -18.63 40.51
C ALA A 417 -8.49 -19.78 40.94
N GLN A 418 -7.80 -20.43 40.00
CA GLN A 418 -6.77 -21.44 40.32
C GLN A 418 -5.61 -20.87 41.13
N GLN A 419 -5.15 -19.66 40.80
CA GLN A 419 -4.10 -18.97 41.54
C GLN A 419 -4.50 -18.74 43.01
N GLN A 420 -5.74 -18.33 43.25
CA GLN A 420 -6.29 -18.17 44.60
C GLN A 420 -6.34 -19.49 45.38
N PHE A 421 -6.65 -20.61 44.71
CA PHE A 421 -6.60 -21.94 45.32
C PHE A 421 -5.16 -22.37 45.66
N GLU A 422 -4.17 -22.06 44.81
CA GLU A 422 -2.76 -22.34 45.09
C GLU A 422 -2.24 -21.52 46.29
N ASP A 423 -2.60 -20.25 46.39
CA ASP A 423 -2.24 -19.40 47.52
C ASP A 423 -2.87 -19.91 48.83
N ALA A 424 -4.14 -20.32 48.79
CA ALA A 424 -4.81 -20.95 49.93
C ALA A 424 -4.12 -22.26 50.34
N ASN A 425 -3.73 -23.10 49.37
CA ASN A 425 -2.98 -24.34 49.63
C ASN A 425 -1.58 -24.07 50.22
N ARG A 426 -0.89 -23.02 49.77
CA ARG A 426 0.39 -22.58 50.38
C ARG A 426 0.20 -22.17 51.83
N LEU A 427 -0.85 -21.41 52.13
CA LEU A 427 -1.17 -20.99 53.50
C LEU A 427 -1.50 -22.20 54.38
N LEU A 428 -2.33 -23.11 53.86
CA LEU A 428 -2.70 -24.33 54.58
C LEU A 428 -1.47 -25.19 54.86
N LYS A 429 -0.55 -25.30 53.90
CA LYS A 429 0.69 -26.06 54.07
C LYS A 429 1.61 -25.44 55.14
N GLN A 430 1.78 -24.12 55.14
CA GLN A 430 2.51 -23.43 56.22
C GLN A 430 1.87 -23.67 57.59
N GLN A 431 0.54 -23.71 57.66
CA GLN A 431 -0.19 -23.99 58.90
C GLN A 431 0.01 -25.44 59.37
N VAL A 432 -0.02 -26.41 58.46
CA VAL A 432 0.27 -27.82 58.74
C VAL A 432 1.71 -27.99 59.22
N ASP A 433 2.69 -27.37 58.56
CA ASP A 433 4.10 -27.46 58.96
C ASP A 433 4.33 -26.88 60.36
N LYS A 434 3.64 -25.77 60.69
CA LYS A 434 3.66 -25.18 62.03
C LYS A 434 3.05 -26.11 63.09
N GLN A 435 1.90 -26.73 62.77
CA GLN A 435 1.26 -27.71 63.66
C GLN A 435 2.14 -28.96 63.86
N GLN A 436 2.80 -29.45 62.80
CA GLN A 436 3.73 -30.58 62.90
C GLN A 436 4.94 -30.25 63.79
N MET A 437 5.51 -29.05 63.70
CA MET A 437 6.56 -28.61 64.63
C MET A 437 6.07 -28.58 66.07
N GLN A 438 4.85 -28.11 66.30
CA GLN A 438 4.25 -28.06 67.64
C GLN A 438 3.99 -29.47 68.21
N ILE A 439 3.49 -30.40 67.39
CA ILE A 439 3.33 -31.81 67.77
C ILE A 439 4.69 -32.41 68.15
N LYS A 440 5.73 -32.15 67.36
CA LYS A 440 7.08 -32.66 67.62
C LYS A 440 7.67 -32.10 68.93
N GLN A 441 7.40 -30.84 69.26
CA GLN A 441 7.78 -30.25 70.55
C GLN A 441 7.06 -30.96 71.71
N LEU A 442 5.74 -31.15 71.60
CA LEU A 442 4.95 -31.85 72.61
C LEU A 442 5.36 -33.33 72.76
N GLU A 443 5.76 -34.00 71.68
CA GLU A 443 6.29 -35.36 71.73
C GLU A 443 7.62 -35.43 72.48
N ASN A 444 8.52 -34.46 72.27
CA ASN A 444 9.78 -34.37 73.01
C ASN A 444 9.55 -34.07 74.50
N GLU A 445 8.59 -33.21 74.83
CA GLU A 445 8.18 -32.95 76.22
C GLU A 445 7.60 -34.21 76.85
N ARG A 446 6.71 -34.94 76.15
CA ARG A 446 6.16 -36.21 76.61
C ARG A 446 7.24 -37.24 76.87
N GLN A 447 8.25 -37.34 75.99
CA GLN A 447 9.38 -38.25 76.18
C GLN A 447 10.21 -37.86 77.41
N SER A 448 10.45 -36.56 77.63
CA SER A 448 11.16 -36.05 78.81
C SER A 448 10.39 -36.37 80.10
N LEU A 449 9.08 -36.12 80.12
CA LEU A 449 8.21 -36.46 81.26
C LEU A 449 8.17 -37.98 81.50
N MET A 450 8.19 -38.79 80.45
CA MET A 450 8.22 -40.24 80.57
C MET A 450 9.53 -40.74 81.18
N GLN A 451 10.67 -40.13 80.82
CA GLN A 451 11.97 -40.39 81.43
C GLN A 451 12.02 -39.94 82.90
N GLU A 452 11.32 -38.87 83.25
CA GLU A 452 11.16 -38.44 84.63
C GLU A 452 10.29 -39.42 85.44
N TYR A 453 9.18 -39.87 84.86
CA TYR A 453 8.28 -40.87 85.46
C TYR A 453 8.96 -42.24 85.67
N GLN A 454 9.51 -42.85 84.62
CA GLN A 454 10.92 -43.22 84.65
C GLN A 454 11.66 -43.45 85.97
N LEU A 455 12.49 -42.44 86.24
CA LEU A 455 13.34 -42.28 87.39
C LEU A 455 12.53 -42.29 88.70
N LEU A 456 11.35 -41.69 88.71
CA LEU A 456 10.48 -41.64 89.89
C LEU A 456 9.93 -43.04 90.26
N SER A 457 9.51 -43.81 89.26
CA SER A 457 9.08 -45.21 89.41
C SER A 457 10.23 -46.07 89.92
N ASN A 458 11.45 -45.88 89.40
CA ASN A 458 12.64 -46.56 89.91
C ASN A 458 12.96 -46.17 91.36
N SER A 459 12.82 -44.89 91.72
CA SER A 459 12.98 -44.40 93.10
C SER A 459 11.93 -44.99 94.04
N TYR A 460 10.66 -45.04 93.61
CA TYR A 460 9.56 -45.64 94.35
C TYR A 460 9.74 -47.16 94.53
N ASN A 461 10.17 -47.86 93.49
CA ASN A 461 10.47 -49.29 93.57
C ASN A 461 11.67 -49.58 94.48
N ASN A 462 12.70 -48.73 94.50
CA ASN A 462 13.80 -48.81 95.46
C ASN A 462 13.33 -48.55 96.90
N GLN A 463 12.45 -47.58 97.12
CA GLN A 463 11.82 -47.38 98.45
C GLN A 463 10.95 -48.56 98.87
N LYS A 464 10.17 -49.14 97.95
CA LYS A 464 9.36 -50.33 98.19
C LYS A 464 10.24 -51.54 98.52
N PHE A 465 11.37 -51.72 97.83
CA PHE A 465 12.35 -52.75 98.11
C PHE A 465 12.97 -52.57 99.51
N ASN A 466 13.33 -51.35 99.90
CA ASN A 466 13.82 -51.04 101.25
C ASN A 466 12.75 -51.31 102.33
N TYR A 467 11.48 -51.01 102.06
CA TYR A 467 10.38 -51.36 102.96
C TYR A 467 10.13 -52.87 103.05
N SER A 468 10.28 -53.61 101.94
CA SER A 468 10.19 -55.08 101.93
C SER A 468 11.36 -55.74 102.69
N GLN A 469 12.58 -55.19 102.63
CA GLN A 469 13.70 -55.65 103.46
C GLN A 469 13.46 -55.41 104.96
N LEU A 470 12.92 -54.24 105.32
CA LEU A 470 12.60 -53.90 106.72
C LEU A 470 11.46 -54.77 107.30
N LEU A 471 10.50 -55.17 106.47
CA LEU A 471 9.39 -56.06 106.87
C LEU A 471 9.86 -57.51 107.05
N GLN A 472 10.89 -57.94 106.31
CA GLN A 472 11.47 -59.28 106.40
C GLN A 472 12.37 -59.44 107.64
N GLU A 473 13.13 -58.41 108.03
CA GLU A 473 13.86 -58.37 109.32
C GLU A 473 12.93 -58.35 110.56
N GLN A 474 11.67 -57.93 110.38
CA GLN A 474 10.65 -57.92 111.44
C GLN A 474 9.90 -59.27 111.57
N GLN A 475 9.90 -60.11 110.52
CA GLN A 475 9.32 -61.46 110.53
C GLN A 475 10.32 -62.51 111.06
N GLU A 476 11.62 -62.39 110.75
CA GLU A 476 12.65 -63.31 111.25
C GLU A 476 12.90 -63.20 112.78
N ASN A 477 12.61 -62.03 113.40
CA ASN A 477 12.61 -61.85 114.85
C ASN A 477 11.36 -62.40 115.57
N ASN A 478 10.24 -62.59 114.86
CA ASN A 478 9.00 -63.14 115.43
C ASN A 478 8.93 -64.68 115.34
N ASP A 479 9.58 -65.29 114.35
CA ASP A 479 9.60 -66.76 114.18
C ASP A 479 10.49 -67.48 115.21
N SER A 480 11.46 -66.78 115.81
CA SER A 480 12.26 -67.29 116.94
C SER A 480 11.51 -67.28 118.29
N VAL A 481 10.41 -66.53 118.41
CA VAL A 481 9.53 -66.49 119.60
C VAL A 481 8.33 -67.44 119.46
N PHE A 482 7.94 -67.79 118.22
CA PHE A 482 6.79 -68.64 117.94
C PHE A 482 7.07 -70.15 118.13
N GLN A 483 8.31 -70.60 117.94
CA GLN A 483 8.71 -72.02 118.14
C GLN A 483 8.81 -72.43 119.63
N LEU A 484 8.91 -71.49 120.57
CA LEU A 484 8.95 -71.77 122.02
C LEU A 484 7.59 -71.64 122.73
N LYS A 485 6.56 -71.11 122.05
CA LYS A 485 5.24 -70.85 122.63
C LYS A 485 4.14 -71.82 122.18
N SER A 486 4.35 -72.53 121.07
CA SER A 486 3.36 -73.44 120.47
C SER A 486 3.49 -74.91 120.95
N GLU A 487 4.61 -75.30 121.58
CA GLU A 487 4.73 -76.59 122.30
C GLU A 487 4.02 -76.57 123.68
N ILE A 488 3.62 -75.39 124.19
CA ILE A 488 2.90 -75.23 125.48
C ILE A 488 1.37 -75.24 125.34
N GLN A 489 0.82 -75.11 124.13
CA GLN A 489 -0.63 -75.16 123.89
C GLN A 489 -1.09 -76.37 123.06
N ARG A 490 -0.27 -77.42 123.04
CA ARG A 490 -0.60 -78.76 122.52
C ARG A 490 -1.60 -79.54 123.39
N LEU A 491 -2.17 -78.95 124.44
CA LEU A 491 -3.11 -79.63 125.36
C LEU A 491 -4.33 -78.77 125.76
N GLN A 492 -4.77 -77.82 124.94
CA GLN A 492 -6.06 -77.17 125.12
C GLN A 492 -6.87 -77.11 123.82
N LYS A 493 -7.70 -78.14 123.67
CA LYS A 493 -9.07 -78.03 123.14
C LYS A 493 -9.23 -77.98 121.61
N ILE A 494 -9.34 -79.21 121.08
CA ILE A 494 -10.34 -79.65 120.10
C ILE A 494 -11.49 -78.66 119.93
N MET A 495 -11.68 -78.10 118.73
CA MET A 495 -12.98 -77.99 118.05
C MET A 495 -12.87 -77.26 116.69
N GLN A 496 -13.41 -77.94 115.68
CA GLN A 496 -14.18 -77.38 114.56
C GLN A 496 -13.47 -76.65 113.40
N ASP A 497 -13.32 -77.42 112.33
CA ASP A 497 -13.73 -77.17 110.94
C ASP A 497 -13.05 -76.09 110.07
N THR A 498 -12.25 -76.61 109.13
CA THR A 498 -12.41 -76.59 107.66
C THR A 498 -12.78 -75.26 106.95
N VAL A 499 -11.99 -74.86 105.94
CA VAL A 499 -12.36 -74.82 104.50
C VAL A 499 -11.33 -74.05 103.63
N GLU A 500 -11.10 -74.61 102.44
CA GLU A 500 -10.65 -74.03 101.15
C GLU A 500 -9.19 -73.68 100.82
N LYS A 501 -8.76 -74.28 99.69
CA LYS A 501 -7.85 -73.84 98.61
C LYS A 501 -7.94 -74.95 97.53
N SER A 502 -7.79 -74.77 96.24
CA SER A 502 -7.55 -73.65 95.33
C SER A 502 -7.39 -74.26 93.92
N HIS A 503 -7.09 -73.41 92.94
CA HIS A 503 -6.45 -73.71 91.64
C HIS A 503 -7.43 -73.87 90.46
N ALA A 504 -7.09 -73.50 89.24
CA ALA A 504 -5.88 -72.91 88.62
C ALA A 504 -6.35 -72.44 87.23
N ASN A 505 -5.89 -71.30 86.70
CA ASN A 505 -4.60 -71.05 86.05
C ASN A 505 -4.52 -71.54 84.59
N ASN A 506 -4.05 -70.60 83.75
CA ASN A 506 -3.28 -70.74 82.52
C ASN A 506 -3.93 -71.30 81.23
N ASN A 507 -3.83 -70.63 80.07
CA ASN A 507 -2.71 -70.03 79.30
C ASN A 507 -2.29 -70.96 78.15
N LEU A 508 -1.83 -70.32 77.05
CA LEU A 508 -1.15 -70.84 75.86
C LEU A 508 -2.02 -71.58 74.83
N GLN A 509 -2.13 -71.09 73.59
CA GLN A 509 -1.12 -70.97 72.51
C GLN A 509 -1.22 -72.16 71.56
N GLU A 510 -1.29 -71.81 70.27
CA GLU A 510 -1.10 -72.60 69.04
C GLU A 510 -2.34 -72.53 68.14
N ILE A 511 -2.27 -71.81 67.01
CA ILE A 511 -1.59 -72.27 65.80
C ILE A 511 -2.18 -73.63 65.40
N VAL A 512 -3.01 -73.64 64.36
CA VAL A 512 -2.88 -74.54 63.19
C VAL A 512 -4.20 -74.65 62.40
N ASN A 513 -5.40 -74.65 62.96
CA ASN A 513 -6.55 -75.13 62.18
C ASN A 513 -7.82 -74.33 62.37
N GLN A 514 -7.99 -73.23 61.64
CA GLN A 514 -9.32 -72.87 61.13
C GLN A 514 -9.19 -71.97 59.89
N GLN A 515 -8.96 -72.61 58.73
CA GLN A 515 -9.35 -72.14 57.39
C GLN A 515 -8.27 -71.55 56.45
N GLN A 516 -7.11 -72.20 56.37
CA GLN A 516 -6.31 -72.32 55.13
C GLN A 516 -6.73 -73.58 54.35
N LYS A 517 -8.02 -73.75 54.06
CA LYS A 517 -8.54 -74.82 53.19
C LYS A 517 -9.86 -74.45 52.49
N GLU A 518 -9.95 -73.19 52.11
CA GLU A 518 -10.61 -72.72 50.89
C GLU A 518 -9.51 -72.00 50.09
N LEU A 519 -8.48 -72.71 49.61
CA LEU A 519 -8.48 -73.41 48.33
C LEU A 519 -9.32 -72.68 47.25
N GLU A 520 -8.66 -72.27 46.17
CA GLU A 520 -9.25 -72.00 44.85
C GLU A 520 -9.74 -70.59 44.48
N ALA A 521 -9.52 -69.56 45.31
CA ALA A 521 -9.80 -68.16 44.92
C ALA A 521 -8.59 -67.37 44.36
N ALA A 522 -7.39 -67.95 44.32
CA ALA A 522 -6.16 -67.31 43.82
C ALA A 522 -5.66 -67.87 42.47
N ASN A 523 -6.48 -68.63 41.72
CA ASN A 523 -6.10 -69.18 40.40
C ASN A 523 -7.16 -69.00 39.28
N ARG A 524 -8.07 -68.02 39.43
CA ARG A 524 -9.07 -67.65 38.41
C ARG A 524 -9.06 -66.18 37.96
N GLN A 525 -7.92 -65.48 38.10
CA GLN A 525 -7.75 -64.12 37.55
C GLN A 525 -6.45 -63.89 36.75
N ILE A 526 -5.84 -64.96 36.24
CA ILE A 526 -4.76 -64.88 35.22
C ILE A 526 -5.29 -64.91 33.76
N PRO A 527 -6.52 -65.41 33.44
CA PRO A 527 -7.09 -65.28 32.09
C PRO A 527 -7.76 -63.93 31.78
N LEU A 528 -8.20 -63.16 32.78
CA LEU A 528 -8.86 -61.85 32.59
C LEU A 528 -7.88 -60.69 32.32
N LEU A 529 -6.59 -60.84 32.62
CA LEU A 529 -5.53 -59.91 32.20
C LEU A 529 -4.97 -60.24 30.80
N LYS A 530 -5.12 -61.48 30.30
CA LYS A 530 -4.76 -61.84 28.90
C LYS A 530 -5.82 -61.42 27.88
N GLN A 531 -7.09 -61.27 28.26
CA GLN A 531 -8.13 -60.75 27.36
C GLN A 531 -8.12 -59.21 27.25
N THR A 532 -7.64 -58.50 28.27
CA THR A 532 -7.47 -57.04 28.26
C THR A 532 -6.20 -56.60 27.52
N ILE A 533 -5.13 -57.40 27.54
CA ILE A 533 -3.93 -57.16 26.72
C ILE A 533 -4.17 -57.46 25.22
N GLN A 534 -5.05 -58.40 24.86
CA GLN A 534 -5.41 -58.65 23.45
C GLN A 534 -6.38 -57.60 22.87
N LYS A 535 -7.21 -56.94 23.69
CA LYS A 535 -8.03 -55.79 23.25
C LYS A 535 -7.22 -54.49 23.12
N LEU A 536 -6.26 -54.23 24.03
CA LEU A 536 -5.38 -53.06 23.92
C LEU A 536 -4.29 -53.19 22.85
N LYS A 537 -3.98 -54.41 22.38
CA LYS A 537 -3.11 -54.63 21.20
C LYS A 537 -3.85 -54.44 19.87
N ASN A 538 -5.14 -54.74 19.81
CA ASN A 538 -5.97 -54.53 18.61
C ASN A 538 -6.47 -53.07 18.46
N GLU A 539 -6.47 -52.25 19.52
CA GLU A 539 -6.80 -50.82 19.43
C GLU A 539 -5.56 -49.93 19.19
N LEU A 540 -4.33 -50.40 19.46
CA LEU A 540 -3.09 -49.67 19.18
C LEU A 540 -2.58 -49.84 17.73
N ASP A 541 -2.96 -50.93 17.04
CA ASP A 541 -2.63 -51.14 15.62
C ASP A 541 -3.63 -50.47 14.64
N ILE A 542 -4.76 -49.93 15.12
CA ILE A 542 -5.75 -49.21 14.29
C ILE A 542 -5.49 -47.70 14.18
N THR A 543 -4.55 -47.13 14.96
CA THR A 543 -4.21 -45.69 14.89
C THR A 543 -2.83 -45.39 14.32
N LYS A 544 -2.12 -46.38 13.78
CA LYS A 544 -0.84 -46.19 13.06
C LYS A 544 -0.85 -46.61 11.58
N GLU A 545 -1.97 -47.12 11.05
CA GLU A 545 -2.18 -47.42 9.62
C GLU A 545 -3.47 -46.74 9.09
N PHE A 546 -3.63 -45.43 9.33
CA PHE A 546 -4.69 -44.61 8.70
C PHE A 546 -4.13 -43.46 7.82
N ILE A 547 -2.87 -43.57 7.40
CA ILE A 547 -2.26 -42.72 6.36
C ILE A 547 -1.40 -43.59 5.43
N THR A 548 -1.99 -44.59 4.79
CA THR A 548 -1.58 -45.08 3.46
C THR A 548 -2.59 -46.11 2.97
N GLU A 549 -2.88 -46.10 1.67
CA GLU A 549 -3.69 -47.10 0.95
C GLU A 549 -5.22 -47.01 1.03
N ASN A 550 -5.78 -45.97 0.41
CA ASN A 550 -7.07 -46.12 -0.28
C ASN A 550 -6.82 -46.62 -1.72
N LYS A 551 -6.97 -47.93 -1.93
CA LYS A 551 -7.17 -48.53 -3.25
C LYS A 551 -8.56 -48.17 -3.76
N ILE A 552 -8.60 -47.31 -4.77
CA ILE A 552 -9.73 -47.21 -5.70
C ILE A 552 -9.50 -48.27 -6.77
N GLU A 553 -10.18 -49.41 -6.69
CA GLU A 553 -10.42 -50.29 -7.83
C GLU A 553 -11.85 -50.82 -7.74
N GLN A 554 -12.79 -50.05 -8.28
CA GLN A 554 -14.01 -50.55 -8.92
C GLN A 554 -14.62 -49.40 -9.72
N GLN A 555 -14.22 -49.30 -10.99
CA GLN A 555 -15.01 -48.85 -12.15
C GLN A 555 -14.06 -48.56 -13.31
N GLN A 556 -13.69 -49.61 -14.04
CA GLN A 556 -13.18 -49.46 -15.39
C GLN A 556 -14.35 -49.15 -16.33
N GLN A 557 -14.19 -48.01 -17.03
CA GLN A 557 -14.95 -47.49 -18.18
C GLN A 557 -16.35 -46.91 -17.88
N PRO A 558 -16.55 -45.59 -18.09
CA PRO A 558 -16.25 -44.90 -19.34
C PRO A 558 -15.54 -43.53 -19.14
N PHE A 559 -14.22 -43.46 -19.33
CA PHE A 559 -13.49 -42.17 -19.35
C PHE A 559 -12.90 -41.81 -20.72
N ILE A 560 -13.15 -42.62 -21.76
CA ILE A 560 -12.57 -42.44 -23.10
C ILE A 560 -13.40 -41.48 -24.00
N GLN A 561 -14.44 -40.82 -23.49
CA GLN A 561 -15.24 -39.87 -24.29
C GLN A 561 -15.17 -38.41 -23.84
N GLN A 562 -14.48 -38.07 -22.74
CA GLN A 562 -14.34 -36.66 -22.31
C GLN A 562 -13.03 -35.98 -22.75
N ASP A 563 -12.03 -36.71 -23.24
CA ASP A 563 -10.72 -36.13 -23.52
C ASP A 563 -10.39 -35.84 -25.00
N SER A 564 -11.28 -36.09 -25.96
CA SER A 564 -11.02 -35.68 -27.36
C SER A 564 -10.84 -34.15 -27.48
N LYS A 565 -11.62 -33.36 -26.74
CA LYS A 565 -11.50 -31.89 -26.76
C LYS A 565 -10.27 -31.37 -26.03
N LEU A 566 -9.75 -32.12 -25.06
CA LEU A 566 -8.54 -31.76 -24.32
C LEU A 566 -7.29 -32.13 -25.13
N ILE A 567 -7.31 -33.30 -25.77
CA ILE A 567 -6.28 -33.76 -26.71
C ILE A 567 -6.20 -32.82 -27.93
N ASP A 568 -7.33 -32.40 -28.52
CA ASP A 568 -7.35 -31.41 -29.60
C ASP A 568 -6.80 -30.04 -29.17
N LYS A 569 -7.02 -29.65 -27.90
CA LYS A 569 -6.46 -28.40 -27.35
C LYS A 569 -4.96 -28.53 -27.11
N LEU A 570 -4.50 -29.66 -26.57
CA LEU A 570 -3.09 -29.94 -26.33
C LEU A 570 -2.32 -30.00 -27.66
N GLN A 571 -2.83 -30.67 -28.68
CA GLN A 571 -2.22 -30.67 -30.02
C GLN A 571 -2.19 -29.28 -30.67
N LYS A 572 -3.22 -28.46 -30.47
CA LYS A 572 -3.21 -27.06 -30.93
C LYS A 572 -2.16 -26.22 -30.20
N TYR A 573 -1.96 -26.45 -28.90
CA TYR A 573 -0.91 -25.76 -28.14
C TYR A 573 0.48 -26.28 -28.49
N GLU A 574 0.63 -27.58 -28.77
CA GLU A 574 1.89 -28.22 -29.18
C GLU A 574 2.38 -27.72 -30.54
N ILE A 575 1.48 -27.34 -31.46
CA ILE A 575 1.85 -26.69 -32.73
C ILE A 575 2.08 -25.18 -32.55
N ARG A 576 1.27 -24.53 -31.72
CA ARG A 576 1.33 -23.06 -31.54
C ARG A 576 2.53 -22.61 -30.72
N PHE A 577 3.00 -23.42 -29.79
CA PHE A 577 4.11 -23.07 -28.91
C PHE A 577 5.45 -22.95 -29.68
N PRO A 578 5.85 -23.91 -30.54
CA PRO A 578 7.01 -23.74 -31.43
C PRO A 578 6.91 -22.53 -32.35
N GLN A 579 5.72 -22.27 -32.93
CA GLN A 579 5.51 -21.08 -33.78
C GLN A 579 5.69 -19.76 -33.01
N LEU A 580 5.25 -19.71 -31.75
CA LEU A 580 5.47 -18.55 -30.88
C LEU A 580 6.95 -18.42 -30.50
N VAL A 581 7.66 -19.52 -30.28
CA VAL A 581 9.10 -19.51 -29.99
C VAL A 581 9.89 -19.01 -31.22
N GLU A 582 9.58 -19.49 -32.42
CA GLU A 582 10.19 -19.01 -33.67
C GLU A 582 9.92 -17.51 -33.90
N GLU A 583 8.70 -17.05 -33.62
CA GLU A 583 8.36 -15.63 -33.75
C GLU A 583 9.07 -14.77 -32.69
N ILE A 584 9.24 -15.27 -31.45
CA ILE A 584 10.05 -14.59 -30.43
C ILE A 584 11.52 -14.49 -30.86
N GLU A 585 12.10 -15.55 -31.42
CA GLU A 585 13.47 -15.54 -31.93
C GLU A 585 13.63 -14.55 -33.10
N ARG A 586 12.67 -14.53 -34.03
CA ARG A 586 12.62 -13.57 -35.12
C ARG A 586 12.55 -12.13 -34.61
N LEU A 587 11.66 -11.86 -33.65
CA LEU A 587 11.50 -10.52 -33.06
C LEU A 587 12.76 -10.09 -32.30
N ASN A 588 13.41 -10.99 -31.57
CA ASN A 588 14.67 -10.71 -30.88
C ASN A 588 15.81 -10.38 -31.86
N LYS A 589 15.86 -11.04 -33.02
CA LYS A 589 16.82 -10.71 -34.08
C LYS A 589 16.60 -9.31 -34.63
N ILE A 590 15.34 -8.94 -34.93
CA ILE A 590 14.97 -7.59 -35.38
C ILE A 590 15.34 -6.54 -34.31
N LEU A 591 15.07 -6.83 -33.04
CA LEU A 591 15.42 -5.96 -31.92
C LEU A 591 16.93 -5.73 -31.82
N THR A 592 17.73 -6.77 -32.03
CA THR A 592 19.19 -6.68 -32.00
C THR A 592 19.72 -5.81 -33.14
N GLU A 593 19.27 -6.06 -34.37
CA GLU A 593 19.63 -5.25 -35.55
C GLU A 593 19.24 -3.77 -35.35
N ARG A 594 18.08 -3.50 -34.73
CA ARG A 594 17.66 -2.13 -34.42
C ARG A 594 18.47 -1.44 -33.34
N ASN A 595 18.88 -2.18 -32.32
CA ASN A 595 19.73 -1.62 -31.29
C ASN A 595 21.12 -1.23 -31.83
N GLU A 596 21.67 -2.00 -32.78
CA GLU A 596 22.91 -1.67 -33.48
C GLU A 596 22.76 -0.42 -34.36
N GLU A 597 21.67 -0.30 -35.11
CA GLU A 597 21.37 0.90 -35.91
C GLU A 597 21.24 2.15 -35.03
N ILE A 598 20.50 2.06 -33.90
CA ILE A 598 20.35 3.17 -32.94
C ILE A 598 21.72 3.58 -32.37
N LEU A 599 22.61 2.63 -32.12
CA LEU A 599 23.95 2.92 -31.62
C LEU A 599 24.79 3.71 -32.64
N ILE A 600 24.69 3.34 -33.92
CA ILE A 600 25.36 4.05 -35.03
C ILE A 600 24.81 5.48 -35.17
N TYR A 601 23.48 5.65 -35.10
CA TYR A 601 22.84 6.97 -35.13
C TYR A 601 23.28 7.85 -33.96
N LYS A 602 23.28 7.31 -32.73
CA LYS A 602 23.73 8.06 -31.54
C LYS A 602 25.19 8.50 -31.66
N LYS A 603 26.06 7.62 -32.18
CA LYS A 603 27.48 7.93 -32.39
C LYS A 603 27.65 9.07 -33.41
N ASN A 604 26.91 9.04 -34.52
CA ASN A 604 26.99 10.08 -35.55
C ASN A 604 26.41 11.41 -35.06
N SER A 605 25.28 11.39 -34.34
CA SER A 605 24.69 12.59 -33.72
C SER A 605 25.66 13.25 -32.75
N PHE A 606 26.27 12.47 -31.86
CA PHE A 606 27.23 13.00 -30.89
C PHE A 606 28.47 13.64 -31.55
N GLN A 607 28.95 13.06 -32.65
CA GLN A 607 30.04 13.65 -33.43
C GLN A 607 29.63 14.95 -34.13
N GLN A 608 28.40 15.01 -34.65
CA GLN A 608 27.84 16.23 -35.24
C GLN A 608 27.72 17.35 -34.21
N ASP A 609 27.24 17.05 -32.99
CA ASP A 609 27.11 18.02 -31.90
C ASP A 609 28.46 18.62 -31.49
N GLN A 610 29.52 17.79 -31.40
CA GLN A 610 30.88 18.28 -31.13
C GLN A 610 31.43 19.21 -32.21
N VAL A 611 31.09 18.95 -33.49
CA VAL A 611 31.50 19.81 -34.60
C VAL A 611 30.71 21.12 -34.57
N LEU A 612 29.42 21.07 -34.23
CA LEU A 612 28.56 22.24 -34.10
C LEU A 612 29.00 23.17 -32.96
N GLU A 613 29.41 22.58 -31.82
CA GLU A 613 29.97 23.33 -30.69
C GLU A 613 31.26 24.10 -31.08
N LYS A 614 32.13 23.46 -31.87
CA LYS A 614 33.34 24.12 -32.41
C LYS A 614 33.01 25.26 -33.37
N VAL A 615 32.01 25.08 -34.24
CA VAL A 615 31.54 26.15 -35.14
C VAL A 615 31.04 27.34 -34.32
N SER A 616 30.21 27.11 -33.31
CA SER A 616 29.69 28.16 -32.42
C SER A 616 30.82 28.90 -31.69
N ALA A 617 31.82 28.18 -31.20
CA ALA A 617 32.99 28.78 -30.56
C ALA A 617 33.78 29.70 -31.50
N TYR A 618 34.00 29.27 -32.75
CA TYR A 618 34.67 30.10 -33.76
C TYR A 618 33.84 31.28 -34.24
N GLU A 619 32.52 31.14 -34.36
CA GLU A 619 31.61 32.25 -34.66
C GLU A 619 31.66 33.31 -33.55
N GLY A 620 31.70 32.89 -32.28
CA GLY A 620 31.89 33.80 -31.14
C GLY A 620 33.29 34.43 -31.06
N GLU A 621 34.34 33.75 -31.52
CA GLU A 621 35.68 34.33 -31.67
C GLU A 621 35.72 35.40 -32.78
N ILE A 622 35.12 35.11 -33.95
CA ILE A 622 35.02 36.07 -35.05
C ILE A 622 34.28 37.33 -34.63
N GLU A 623 33.18 37.19 -33.89
CA GLU A 623 32.40 38.35 -33.46
C GLU A 623 33.22 39.26 -32.52
N ARG A 624 33.96 38.68 -31.58
CA ARG A 624 34.90 39.42 -30.72
C ARG A 624 36.01 40.11 -31.51
N LEU A 625 36.57 39.42 -32.51
CA LEU A 625 37.58 39.99 -33.40
C LEU A 625 37.00 41.15 -34.23
N ARG A 626 35.79 41.03 -34.77
CA ARG A 626 35.09 42.10 -35.50
C ARG A 626 34.86 43.34 -34.64
N GLN A 627 34.41 43.16 -33.41
CA GLN A 627 34.25 44.26 -32.45
C GLN A 627 35.58 44.95 -32.15
N THR A 628 36.66 44.17 -31.98
CA THR A 628 38.01 44.71 -31.75
C THR A 628 38.52 45.51 -32.95
N ILE A 629 38.33 44.98 -34.17
CA ILE A 629 38.68 45.68 -35.42
C ILE A 629 37.90 46.99 -35.54
N LEU A 630 36.60 46.97 -35.23
CA LEU A 630 35.74 48.16 -35.30
C LEU A 630 36.23 49.26 -34.35
N LEU A 631 36.50 48.92 -33.08
CA LEU A 631 36.99 49.87 -32.08
C LEU A 631 38.36 50.46 -32.47
N LYS A 632 39.26 49.62 -32.96
CA LYS A 632 40.57 50.07 -33.47
C LYS A 632 40.42 50.96 -34.70
N GLN A 633 39.48 50.66 -35.60
CA GLN A 633 39.20 51.51 -36.76
C GLN A 633 38.68 52.89 -36.34
N GLN A 634 37.73 52.94 -35.40
CA GLN A 634 37.25 54.22 -34.84
C GLN A 634 38.36 55.02 -34.17
N THR A 635 39.30 54.34 -33.51
CA THR A 635 40.49 54.95 -32.91
C THR A 635 41.41 55.54 -33.98
N ILE A 636 41.67 54.79 -35.07
CA ILE A 636 42.44 55.28 -36.22
C ILE A 636 41.79 56.53 -36.80
N ASP A 637 40.47 56.48 -37.08
CA ASP A 637 39.73 57.59 -37.67
C ASP A 637 39.78 58.87 -36.80
N SER A 638 39.76 58.69 -35.48
CA SER A 638 39.90 59.79 -34.50
C SER A 638 41.31 60.37 -34.48
N LEU A 639 42.35 59.52 -34.47
CA LEU A 639 43.75 59.94 -34.50
C LEU A 639 44.13 60.62 -35.81
N GLN A 640 43.45 60.29 -36.92
CA GLN A 640 43.69 60.89 -38.23
C GLN A 640 43.41 62.40 -38.28
N GLN A 641 42.61 62.91 -37.33
CA GLN A 641 42.37 64.35 -37.15
C GLN A 641 43.57 65.09 -36.54
N GLN A 642 44.51 64.37 -35.91
CA GLN A 642 45.73 64.91 -35.28
C GLN A 642 47.01 64.54 -36.07
N LYS A 643 46.87 64.22 -37.36
CA LYS A 643 47.93 63.67 -38.24
C LYS A 643 49.18 64.54 -38.41
N GLU A 644 49.16 65.80 -37.97
CA GLU A 644 50.31 66.72 -38.05
C GLU A 644 51.40 66.39 -37.01
N ASN A 645 51.10 65.56 -36.01
CA ASN A 645 52.08 65.05 -35.06
C ASN A 645 52.74 63.74 -35.56
N PRO A 646 54.07 63.70 -35.77
CA PRO A 646 54.77 62.50 -36.24
C PRO A 646 54.56 61.27 -35.34
N GLY A 647 54.48 61.44 -34.02
CA GLY A 647 54.22 60.33 -33.09
C GLY A 647 52.82 59.73 -33.22
N VAL A 648 51.86 60.51 -33.71
CA VAL A 648 50.49 60.04 -34.01
C VAL A 648 50.47 59.26 -35.32
N GLN A 649 51.27 59.63 -36.32
CA GLN A 649 51.40 58.88 -37.57
C GLN A 649 51.96 57.46 -37.34
N ASP A 650 52.99 57.32 -36.51
CA ASP A 650 53.54 56.00 -36.14
C ASP A 650 52.52 55.12 -35.42
N LEU A 651 51.68 55.70 -34.57
CA LEU A 651 50.62 54.98 -33.86
C LEU A 651 49.50 54.54 -34.81
N ILE A 652 49.08 55.41 -35.74
CA ILE A 652 48.11 55.07 -36.80
C ILE A 652 48.64 53.90 -37.63
N PHE A 653 49.91 53.93 -38.04
CA PHE A 653 50.50 52.85 -38.83
C PHE A 653 50.50 51.51 -38.09
N LYS A 654 50.87 51.51 -36.80
CA LYS A 654 50.82 50.30 -35.95
C LYS A 654 49.40 49.75 -35.80
N LEU A 655 48.41 50.62 -35.57
CA LEU A 655 47.01 50.22 -35.44
C LEU A 655 46.46 49.69 -36.78
N GLN A 656 46.86 50.26 -37.92
CA GLN A 656 46.49 49.77 -39.25
C GLN A 656 47.09 48.39 -39.54
N ASP A 657 48.37 48.15 -39.20
CA ASP A 657 48.99 46.83 -39.35
C ASP A 657 48.31 45.78 -38.45
N GLU A 658 47.99 46.15 -37.21
CA GLU A 658 47.28 45.28 -36.28
C GLU A 658 45.85 44.96 -36.75
N ASN A 659 45.10 45.96 -37.25
CA ASN A 659 43.79 45.74 -37.87
C ASN A 659 43.88 44.78 -39.05
N ARG A 660 44.89 44.93 -39.91
CA ARG A 660 45.11 44.03 -41.04
C ARG A 660 45.37 42.59 -40.59
N ARG A 661 46.15 42.39 -39.53
CA ARG A 661 46.38 41.05 -38.93
C ARG A 661 45.10 40.45 -38.36
N LEU A 662 44.31 41.24 -37.63
CA LEU A 662 43.03 40.78 -37.08
C LEU A 662 42.03 40.43 -38.18
N THR A 663 41.96 41.21 -39.26
CA THR A 663 41.13 40.90 -40.44
C THR A 663 41.56 39.58 -41.10
N ASN A 664 42.86 39.33 -41.23
CA ASN A 664 43.36 38.04 -41.74
C ASN A 664 42.96 36.88 -40.82
N LEU A 665 43.03 37.05 -39.51
CA LEU A 665 42.63 36.02 -38.55
C LEU A 665 41.13 35.70 -38.65
N VAL A 666 40.28 36.71 -38.83
CA VAL A 666 38.85 36.52 -39.12
C VAL A 666 38.65 35.72 -40.41
N SER A 667 39.43 35.98 -41.46
CA SER A 667 39.36 35.20 -42.70
C SER A 667 39.74 33.73 -42.48
N VAL A 668 40.78 33.45 -41.69
CA VAL A 668 41.18 32.07 -41.36
C VAL A 668 40.08 31.33 -40.61
N ARG A 669 39.49 31.97 -39.57
CA ARG A 669 38.39 31.37 -38.80
C ARG A 669 37.13 31.13 -39.64
N ASN A 670 36.82 32.00 -40.60
CA ASN A 670 35.72 31.77 -41.53
C ASN A 670 35.95 30.54 -42.41
N ASN A 671 37.19 30.32 -42.87
CA ASN A 671 37.52 29.11 -43.64
C ASN A 671 37.40 27.84 -42.79
N GLU A 672 37.87 27.87 -41.54
CA GLU A 672 37.72 26.74 -40.60
C GLU A 672 36.23 26.43 -40.32
N ILE A 673 35.39 27.45 -40.16
CA ILE A 673 33.94 27.27 -40.03
C ILE A 673 33.35 26.63 -41.28
N ALA A 674 33.78 27.05 -42.48
CA ALA A 674 33.29 26.47 -43.73
C ALA A 674 33.63 24.97 -43.84
N GLU A 675 34.85 24.58 -43.45
CA GLU A 675 35.27 23.16 -43.40
C GLU A 675 34.46 22.35 -42.37
N LEU A 676 34.20 22.91 -41.19
CA LEU A 676 33.40 22.25 -40.17
C LEU A 676 31.92 22.13 -40.59
N LYS A 677 31.35 23.16 -41.23
CA LYS A 677 30.00 23.11 -41.82
C LYS A 677 29.89 22.06 -42.92
N PHE A 678 30.93 21.88 -43.72
CA PHE A 678 31.00 20.79 -44.69
C PHE A 678 30.94 19.40 -44.00
N LYS A 679 31.70 19.20 -42.91
CA LYS A 679 31.64 17.95 -42.12
C LYS A 679 30.27 17.70 -41.49
N ILE A 680 29.58 18.75 -41.02
CA ILE A 680 28.19 18.63 -40.53
C ILE A 680 27.29 18.10 -41.65
N SER A 681 27.41 18.64 -42.86
CA SER A 681 26.64 18.18 -44.01
C SER A 681 26.93 16.72 -44.38
N GLU A 682 28.18 16.26 -44.25
CA GLU A 682 28.53 14.84 -44.43
C GLU A 682 27.85 13.93 -43.40
N TYR A 683 27.75 14.36 -42.13
CA TYR A 683 27.04 13.59 -41.09
C TYR A 683 25.53 13.53 -41.36
N GLU A 684 24.92 14.63 -41.80
CA GLU A 684 23.51 14.68 -42.20
C GLU A 684 23.23 13.77 -43.40
N GLN A 685 24.10 13.77 -44.40
CA GLN A 685 23.96 12.89 -45.56
C GLN A 685 24.09 11.41 -45.17
N LYS A 686 25.00 11.06 -44.26
CA LYS A 686 25.11 9.69 -43.73
C LYS A 686 23.87 9.27 -42.96
N GLN A 687 23.29 10.15 -42.15
CA GLN A 687 22.02 9.86 -41.47
C GLN A 687 20.88 9.64 -42.48
N LYS A 688 20.81 10.46 -43.54
CA LYS A 688 19.80 10.31 -44.59
C LYS A 688 19.92 8.98 -45.33
N LEU A 689 21.14 8.56 -45.69
CA LEU A 689 21.39 7.27 -46.34
C LEU A 689 21.02 6.07 -45.46
N LEU A 690 21.23 6.14 -44.14
CA LEU A 690 20.74 5.13 -43.19
C LEU A 690 19.20 5.11 -43.12
N GLY A 691 18.54 6.27 -43.23
CA GLY A 691 17.07 6.37 -43.31
C GLY A 691 16.50 5.76 -44.59
N ASP A 692 17.11 6.08 -45.73
CA ASP A 692 16.68 5.61 -47.05
C ASP A 692 16.95 4.10 -47.24
N SER A 693 18.07 3.58 -46.72
CA SER A 693 18.34 2.13 -46.72
C SER A 693 17.32 1.33 -45.90
N ASN A 694 16.70 1.95 -44.90
CA ASN A 694 15.66 1.33 -44.10
C ASN A 694 14.30 1.40 -44.80
N SER A 695 13.96 2.51 -45.45
CA SER A 695 12.73 2.62 -46.25
C SER A 695 12.69 1.59 -47.39
N GLY A 696 13.81 1.40 -48.10
CA GLY A 696 13.87 0.42 -49.19
C GLY A 696 13.66 -1.04 -48.74
N LYS A 697 14.16 -1.42 -47.55
CA LYS A 697 13.89 -2.75 -46.98
C LYS A 697 12.42 -2.92 -46.58
N TYR A 698 11.80 -1.87 -46.05
CA TYR A 698 10.38 -1.88 -45.69
C TYR A 698 9.45 -1.88 -46.90
N GLU A 699 9.79 -1.15 -47.95
CA GLU A 699 9.08 -1.19 -49.22
C GLU A 699 9.14 -2.59 -49.84
N LEU A 700 10.30 -3.23 -49.83
CA LEU A 700 10.45 -4.61 -50.32
C LEU A 700 9.64 -5.61 -49.47
N GLN A 701 9.65 -5.45 -48.14
CA GLN A 701 8.87 -6.30 -47.25
C GLN A 701 7.36 -6.09 -47.41
N ASN A 702 6.90 -4.85 -47.59
CA ASN A 702 5.51 -4.52 -47.88
C ASN A 702 5.10 -5.03 -49.26
N LEU A 703 5.99 -4.99 -50.25
CA LEU A 703 5.74 -5.57 -51.57
C LEU A 703 5.52 -7.09 -51.48
N MET A 704 6.36 -7.80 -50.71
CA MET A 704 6.21 -9.24 -50.48
C MET A 704 4.93 -9.58 -49.71
N LEU A 705 4.60 -8.81 -48.67
CA LEU A 705 3.34 -8.97 -47.93
C LEU A 705 2.11 -8.71 -48.80
N ASN A 706 2.16 -7.69 -49.66
CA ASN A 706 1.08 -7.41 -50.60
C ASN A 706 0.92 -8.54 -51.62
N GLN A 707 2.02 -9.10 -52.12
CA GLN A 707 1.97 -10.29 -52.99
C GLN A 707 1.36 -11.51 -52.27
N GLU A 708 1.66 -11.70 -50.99
CA GLU A 708 1.07 -12.79 -50.19
C GLU A 708 -0.43 -12.56 -49.94
N ILE A 709 -0.84 -11.32 -49.68
CA ILE A 709 -2.26 -10.91 -49.56
C ILE A 709 -3.00 -11.15 -50.88
N ASP A 710 -2.39 -10.81 -52.02
CA ASP A 710 -2.98 -11.04 -53.34
C ASP A 710 -3.17 -12.53 -53.63
N GLN A 711 -2.19 -13.37 -53.29
CA GLN A 711 -2.30 -14.83 -53.41
C GLN A 711 -3.41 -15.40 -52.52
N LEU A 712 -3.54 -14.90 -51.29
CA LEU A 712 -4.60 -15.31 -50.36
C LEU A 712 -5.99 -14.86 -50.84
N ASN A 713 -6.10 -13.63 -51.37
CA ASN A 713 -7.33 -13.13 -51.97
C ASN A 713 -7.75 -13.94 -53.20
N GLN A 714 -6.78 -14.38 -54.02
CA GLN A 714 -7.04 -15.25 -55.16
C GLN A 714 -7.59 -16.61 -54.72
N LYS A 715 -6.96 -17.25 -53.71
CA LYS A 715 -7.47 -18.51 -53.14
C LYS A 715 -8.87 -18.35 -52.52
N LEU A 716 -9.13 -17.21 -51.87
CA LEU A 716 -10.45 -16.92 -51.32
C LEU A 716 -11.50 -16.74 -52.41
N LEU A 717 -11.14 -16.10 -53.53
CA LEU A 717 -12.01 -15.93 -54.68
C LEU A 717 -12.33 -17.28 -55.34
N GLU A 718 -11.33 -18.16 -55.48
CA GLU A 718 -11.49 -19.52 -55.99
C GLU A 718 -12.46 -20.33 -55.12
N ALA A 719 -12.28 -20.33 -53.79
CA ALA A 719 -13.19 -20.99 -52.87
C ALA A 719 -14.62 -20.41 -52.91
N LYS A 720 -14.74 -19.08 -53.07
CA LYS A 720 -16.05 -18.42 -53.22
C LYS A 720 -16.74 -18.82 -54.52
N ASN A 721 -16.00 -18.96 -55.60
CA ASN A 721 -16.51 -19.42 -56.90
C ASN A 721 -16.96 -20.89 -56.81
N GLU A 722 -16.20 -21.75 -56.14
CA GLU A 722 -16.56 -23.15 -55.92
C GLU A 722 -17.86 -23.28 -55.09
N ILE A 723 -18.00 -22.50 -54.01
CA ILE A 723 -19.23 -22.43 -53.22
C ILE A 723 -20.41 -21.93 -54.08
N SER A 724 -20.17 -20.97 -54.97
CA SER A 724 -21.22 -20.44 -55.85
C SER A 724 -21.67 -21.48 -56.88
N LEU A 725 -20.73 -22.24 -57.44
CA LEU A 725 -21.02 -23.37 -58.33
C LEU A 725 -21.85 -24.44 -57.62
N LEU A 726 -21.46 -24.83 -56.40
CA LEU A 726 -22.20 -25.83 -55.60
C LEU A 726 -23.62 -25.36 -55.26
N LYS A 727 -23.81 -24.06 -55.01
CA LYS A 727 -25.14 -23.47 -54.80
C LYS A 727 -26.00 -23.51 -56.06
N LEU A 728 -25.44 -23.18 -57.22
CA LEU A 728 -26.13 -23.28 -58.52
C LEU A 728 -26.58 -24.71 -58.80
N THR A 729 -25.67 -25.69 -58.67
CA THR A 729 -25.97 -27.11 -58.90
C THR A 729 -27.05 -27.64 -57.95
N LYS A 730 -27.09 -27.16 -56.70
CA LYS A 730 -28.16 -27.51 -55.74
C LYS A 730 -29.50 -26.90 -56.13
N ASN A 731 -29.49 -25.66 -56.62
CA ASN A 731 -30.71 -24.94 -57.02
C ASN A 731 -31.30 -25.53 -58.32
N ASP A 732 -30.45 -25.95 -59.26
CA ASP A 732 -30.89 -26.59 -60.51
C ASP A 732 -31.58 -27.94 -60.24
N LYS A 733 -31.02 -28.77 -59.35
CA LYS A 733 -31.67 -30.02 -58.92
C LYS A 733 -33.02 -29.79 -58.24
N PHE A 734 -33.11 -28.78 -57.39
CA PHE A 734 -34.38 -28.42 -56.73
C PHE A 734 -35.42 -27.92 -57.73
N ASN A 735 -35.02 -27.10 -58.70
CA ASN A 735 -35.91 -26.58 -59.75
C ASN A 735 -36.36 -27.69 -60.71
N GLU A 736 -35.50 -28.66 -61.01
CA GLU A 736 -35.85 -29.82 -61.85
C GLU A 736 -36.91 -30.71 -61.17
N GLU A 737 -36.76 -31.00 -59.87
CA GLU A 737 -37.79 -31.71 -59.10
C GLU A 737 -39.11 -30.94 -59.05
N ARG A 738 -39.06 -29.63 -58.80
CA ARG A 738 -40.27 -28.79 -58.78
C ARG A 738 -40.95 -28.73 -60.15
N GLY A 739 -40.17 -28.69 -61.23
CA GLY A 739 -40.66 -28.76 -62.61
C GLY A 739 -41.42 -30.07 -62.87
N LYS A 740 -40.86 -31.21 -62.47
CA LYS A 740 -41.53 -32.53 -62.63
C LYS A 740 -42.88 -32.59 -61.91
N VAL A 741 -42.95 -32.06 -60.68
CA VAL A 741 -44.21 -32.01 -59.91
C VAL A 741 -45.23 -31.09 -60.58
N LEU A 742 -44.82 -29.91 -61.04
CA LEU A 742 -45.71 -28.97 -61.73
C LEU A 742 -46.23 -29.53 -63.06
N THR A 743 -45.39 -30.24 -63.83
CA THR A 743 -45.83 -30.90 -65.07
C THR A 743 -46.86 -31.99 -64.78
N GLN A 744 -46.65 -32.80 -63.74
CA GLN A 744 -47.62 -33.82 -63.32
C GLN A 744 -48.97 -33.21 -62.92
N GLU A 745 -48.96 -32.10 -62.17
CA GLU A 745 -50.20 -31.43 -61.76
C GLU A 745 -50.90 -30.74 -62.95
N LEU A 746 -50.14 -30.16 -63.88
CA LEU A 746 -50.68 -29.58 -65.11
C LEU A 746 -51.38 -30.65 -65.97
N ASP A 747 -50.74 -31.82 -66.16
CA ASP A 747 -51.32 -32.93 -66.92
C ASP A 747 -52.61 -33.44 -66.27
N LYS A 748 -52.65 -33.49 -64.93
CA LYS A 748 -53.86 -33.84 -64.17
C LYS A 748 -54.97 -32.82 -64.40
N GLN A 749 -54.65 -31.52 -64.36
CA GLN A 749 -55.61 -30.46 -64.59
C GLN A 749 -56.16 -30.45 -66.04
N ILE A 750 -55.31 -30.74 -67.03
CA ILE A 750 -55.72 -30.89 -68.43
C ILE A 750 -56.74 -32.03 -68.59
N ARG A 751 -56.55 -33.16 -67.90
CA ARG A 751 -57.51 -34.28 -67.93
C ARG A 751 -58.85 -33.87 -67.33
N ILE A 752 -58.84 -33.23 -66.16
CA ILE A 752 -60.06 -32.73 -65.50
C ILE A 752 -60.79 -31.75 -66.41
N ASN A 753 -60.09 -30.80 -67.03
CA ASN A 753 -60.71 -29.84 -67.94
C ASN A 753 -61.34 -30.50 -69.17
N LYS A 754 -60.69 -31.52 -69.76
CA LYS A 754 -61.26 -32.29 -70.88
C LYS A 754 -62.54 -33.02 -70.47
N ASP A 755 -62.60 -33.55 -69.26
CA ASP A 755 -63.79 -34.24 -68.78
C ASP A 755 -64.93 -33.25 -68.49
N ASN A 756 -64.62 -32.08 -67.92
CA ASN A 756 -65.56 -30.98 -67.74
C ASN A 756 -66.09 -30.44 -69.09
N GLU A 757 -65.24 -30.33 -70.12
CA GLU A 757 -65.66 -29.91 -71.46
C GLU A 757 -66.64 -30.91 -72.10
N LYS A 758 -66.41 -32.22 -71.93
CA LYS A 758 -67.36 -33.25 -72.39
C LYS A 758 -68.70 -33.14 -71.66
N GLU A 759 -68.68 -32.93 -70.35
CA GLU A 759 -69.89 -32.74 -69.56
C GLU A 759 -70.65 -31.47 -69.98
N LEU A 760 -69.94 -30.36 -70.19
CA LEU A 760 -70.50 -29.12 -70.69
C LEU A 760 -71.13 -29.30 -72.09
N MET A 761 -70.48 -30.03 -72.99
CA MET A 761 -71.04 -30.36 -74.31
C MET A 761 -72.31 -31.22 -74.21
N SER A 762 -72.33 -32.19 -73.30
CA SER A 762 -73.53 -32.99 -73.02
C SER A 762 -74.68 -32.11 -72.51
N LEU A 763 -74.39 -31.20 -71.58
CA LEU A 763 -75.38 -30.25 -71.05
C LEU A 763 -75.89 -29.28 -72.12
N ARG A 764 -75.01 -28.77 -72.99
CA ARG A 764 -75.39 -27.92 -74.13
C ARG A 764 -76.32 -28.64 -75.11
N SER A 765 -76.05 -29.92 -75.40
CA SER A 765 -76.93 -30.73 -76.26
C SER A 765 -78.32 -30.87 -75.63
N LYS A 766 -78.39 -31.22 -74.33
CA LYS A 766 -79.66 -31.29 -73.59
C LYS A 766 -80.39 -29.95 -73.56
N PHE A 767 -79.66 -28.85 -73.40
CA PHE A 767 -80.26 -27.51 -73.42
C PHE A 767 -80.83 -27.17 -74.80
N ALA A 768 -80.14 -27.53 -75.89
CA ALA A 768 -80.64 -27.34 -77.25
C ALA A 768 -81.95 -28.13 -77.50
N GLU A 769 -82.05 -29.36 -76.98
CA GLU A 769 -83.29 -30.15 -77.03
C GLU A 769 -84.44 -29.48 -76.26
N VAL A 770 -84.15 -28.88 -75.10
CA VAL A 770 -85.15 -28.13 -74.31
C VAL A 770 -85.61 -26.87 -75.05
N VAL A 771 -84.70 -26.11 -75.66
CA VAL A 771 -85.03 -24.91 -76.45
C VAL A 771 -85.88 -25.27 -77.66
N ASP A 772 -85.59 -26.37 -78.34
CA ASP A 772 -86.40 -26.84 -79.47
C ASP A 772 -87.81 -27.28 -79.03
N ALA A 773 -87.91 -27.94 -77.86
CA ALA A 773 -89.20 -28.28 -77.26
C ALA A 773 -89.99 -27.02 -76.86
N GLU A 774 -89.34 -26.00 -76.32
CA GLU A 774 -89.95 -24.72 -75.98
C GLU A 774 -90.44 -23.97 -77.22
N ARG A 775 -89.67 -23.98 -78.31
CA ARG A 775 -90.08 -23.40 -79.60
C ARG A 775 -91.32 -24.10 -80.17
N LYS A 776 -91.33 -25.45 -80.16
CA LYS A 776 -92.53 -26.23 -80.55
C LYS A 776 -93.74 -25.91 -79.68
N LEU A 777 -93.53 -25.68 -78.38
CA LEU A 777 -94.61 -25.26 -77.47
C LEU A 777 -95.15 -23.87 -77.84
N ILE A 778 -94.28 -22.92 -78.20
CA ILE A 778 -94.67 -21.58 -78.68
C ILE A 778 -95.46 -21.69 -79.99
N ASP A 779 -95.00 -22.49 -80.95
CA ASP A 779 -95.71 -22.70 -82.21
C ASP A 779 -97.11 -23.30 -81.98
N CYS A 780 -97.23 -24.29 -81.09
CA CYS A 780 -98.52 -24.84 -80.65
C CYS A 780 -99.43 -23.79 -80.00
N LYS A 781 -98.87 -22.88 -79.17
CA LYS A 781 -99.62 -21.76 -78.58
C LYS A 781 -100.10 -20.77 -79.63
N CYS A 782 -99.27 -20.42 -80.62
CA CYS A 782 -99.65 -19.55 -81.72
C CYS A 782 -100.76 -20.17 -82.57
N LEU A 783 -100.66 -21.47 -82.88
CA LEU A 783 -101.71 -22.23 -83.56
C LEU A 783 -103.02 -22.24 -82.76
N LEU A 784 -102.96 -22.40 -81.45
CA LEU A 784 -104.13 -22.29 -80.55
C LEU A 784 -104.76 -20.90 -80.60
N VAL A 785 -103.97 -19.83 -80.61
CA VAL A 785 -104.47 -18.45 -80.74
C VAL A 785 -105.12 -18.22 -82.10
N LEU A 786 -104.51 -18.70 -83.19
CA LEU A 786 -105.10 -18.61 -84.54
C LEU A 786 -106.41 -19.39 -84.63
N LEU A 787 -106.46 -20.61 -84.08
CA LEU A 787 -107.68 -21.40 -83.99
C LEU A 787 -108.75 -20.70 -83.15
N TYR A 788 -108.36 -20.06 -82.04
CA TYR A 788 -109.28 -19.30 -81.20
C TYR A 788 -109.86 -18.09 -81.93
N ASN A 789 -109.01 -17.31 -82.60
CA ASN A 789 -109.44 -16.14 -83.39
C ASN A 789 -110.30 -16.55 -84.59
N GLU A 790 -110.02 -17.70 -85.22
CA GLU A 790 -110.85 -18.20 -86.33
C GLU A 790 -112.21 -18.70 -85.83
N ILE A 791 -112.26 -19.34 -84.66
CA ILE A 791 -113.54 -19.67 -83.99
C ILE A 791 -114.32 -18.39 -83.66
N GLU A 792 -113.65 -17.34 -83.17
CA GLU A 792 -114.27 -16.06 -82.85
C GLU A 792 -114.77 -15.33 -84.12
N ARG A 793 -113.99 -15.32 -85.20
CA ARG A 793 -114.38 -14.80 -86.52
C ARG A 793 -115.60 -15.54 -87.08
N LEU A 794 -115.59 -16.87 -87.07
CA LEU A 794 -116.71 -17.70 -87.52
C LEU A 794 -117.96 -17.49 -86.66
N ASN A 795 -117.80 -17.24 -85.36
CA ASN A 795 -118.92 -16.87 -84.48
C ASN A 795 -119.47 -15.47 -84.81
N GLN A 796 -118.61 -14.49 -85.12
CA GLN A 796 -119.03 -13.14 -85.55
C GLN A 796 -119.70 -13.13 -86.93
N GLU A 797 -119.20 -13.89 -87.91
CA GLU A 797 -119.89 -14.07 -89.20
C GLU A 797 -121.29 -14.66 -89.01
N LYS A 798 -121.42 -15.63 -88.08
CA LYS A 798 -122.72 -16.22 -87.73
C LYS A 798 -123.66 -15.23 -87.02
N GLU A 799 -123.14 -14.27 -86.27
CA GLU A 799 -123.94 -13.17 -85.68
C GLU A 799 -124.33 -12.11 -86.73
N TYR A 800 -123.44 -11.77 -87.67
CA TYR A 800 -123.74 -10.83 -88.76
C TYR A 800 -124.77 -11.38 -89.77
N ASP A 801 -124.72 -12.67 -90.08
CA ASP A 801 -125.74 -13.32 -90.92
C ASP A 801 -127.12 -13.33 -90.25
N ASN A 802 -127.18 -13.32 -88.92
CA ASN A 802 -128.45 -13.21 -88.18
C ASN A 802 -128.99 -11.76 -88.10
N LEU A 803 -128.18 -10.74 -88.39
CA LEU A 803 -128.56 -9.32 -88.33
C LEU A 803 -128.97 -8.73 -89.69
N LEU A 804 -128.84 -9.50 -90.79
CA LEU A 804 -129.24 -9.13 -92.15
C LEU A 804 -130.59 -9.73 -92.60
N VAL A 805 -131.42 -10.20 -91.65
CA VAL A 805 -132.82 -10.64 -91.86
C VAL A 805 -133.81 -9.56 -91.44
#